data_AF-F8C724-F1
#
_entry.id   AF-F8C724-F1
#
_cell.length_a   1.000
_cell.length_b   1.000
_cell.length_c   1.000
_cell.angle_alpha   90.00
_cell.angle_beta   90.00
_cell.angle_gamma   90.00
#
_symmetry.space_group_name_H-M   'P 1'
#
loop_
_entity.id
_entity.type
_entity.pdbx_description
1 polymer ?
#
loop_
_entity_poly.entity_id
_entity_poly.type
_entity_poly.pdbx_seq_one_letter_code
_entity_poly.pdbx_strand_id
1 'polypeptide(L)'
;MRRVHPVRHLFAWVLSLSLLSGCVRAVPPARPPPEDARTLTLIQDWEDARSLGDGALVSLAATAPDARVRARALRALARIQDAATLEPVLAGLKDAEARVRGEAAFAAGELALSWEPLLEAELSALEASLLAAAGTERDVDVRLTLVDALGRLGTPGAVSWLEERMREADGVEAARAAQALGVLARTRGAASVAQVSLAPAEALLAAERPVEARYAGAYLLATVKRPQALPALRRCLGDADADVRALCVKGFGDVGGPEDAVVLAALLEDSSPRVAAETARTLAKLAAACSGPCTAVDALEALAVRAKRVARGMPPPEAAGVEAPEGAKAPVETLARSEAGHALLALAQQGLPGFGRPVLESLRLALADAERGAASEVARADLAWLDCRLAAAMDRQEGTPKEVLGCGYGRIPEARRLALGLREVAQAKGQGGADFAVKALRHPDARVRLTALEAVSARPVPEAAAPVRELIEGEDLVVAGAAAATAGVLEDAAALPGVEALAARVLQTPGDLAEPVAGALVALQGAAAEPRLREWLQHPQANVRRVAAQALTRLTGQRVRSTRVALPAYTFRPPSAPARAGLVFRTDKGDITVRLDVEEAPLTSGNLHALARKGAFNGVTFHRVVPDFVAQGGDPRGDGEGGPGYSIRCEMTRRPYRRGTVGMALAGKDTGGSQFFFTHAPQPHLDGRYTAFGEVVSGMDVVDALLEGDVIREVRAVELSP
;
A
#
# COMPACT_ATOMS: atom_id res chain seq x y z
N MET A 1 -55.73 41.83 -10.13
CA MET A 1 -56.91 42.14 -9.30
C MET A 1 -57.99 41.08 -9.54
N ARG A 2 -58.32 40.34 -8.45
CA ARG A 2 -59.62 39.72 -8.06
C ARG A 2 -60.43 38.86 -9.07
N ARG A 3 -61.08 37.74 -8.69
CA ARG A 3 -61.15 36.87 -7.48
C ARG A 3 -62.03 35.65 -7.86
N VAL A 4 -61.60 34.44 -7.46
CA VAL A 4 -62.33 33.40 -6.70
C VAL A 4 -63.70 32.86 -7.20
N HIS A 5 -63.69 31.65 -7.80
CA HIS A 5 -64.32 30.33 -7.43
C HIS A 5 -65.53 30.23 -6.44
N PRO A 6 -66.27 29.09 -6.25
CA PRO A 6 -66.30 27.77 -6.95
C PRO A 6 -67.68 26.97 -6.93
N VAL A 7 -67.62 25.69 -7.40
CA VAL A 7 -68.42 24.46 -7.08
C VAL A 7 -69.89 24.30 -7.55
N ARG A 8 -70.15 23.23 -8.34
CA ARG A 8 -71.08 22.12 -7.96
C ARG A 8 -71.04 20.91 -8.91
N HIS A 9 -71.01 19.74 -8.28
CA HIS A 9 -71.05 18.37 -8.81
C HIS A 9 -72.33 18.06 -9.62
N LEU A 10 -72.26 17.10 -10.54
CA LEU A 10 -73.33 16.11 -10.70
C LEU A 10 -72.81 14.79 -11.29
N PHE A 11 -73.39 13.71 -10.80
CA PHE A 11 -73.07 12.30 -11.01
C PHE A 11 -74.07 11.67 -12.00
N ALA A 12 -73.59 10.65 -12.73
CA ALA A 12 -74.30 9.52 -13.36
C ALA A 12 -75.19 9.71 -14.60
N TRP A 13 -74.93 8.88 -15.64
CA TRP A 13 -75.81 7.97 -16.41
C TRP A 13 -74.94 7.47 -17.61
N VAL A 14 -74.31 6.28 -17.56
CA VAL A 14 -74.82 4.91 -17.85
C VAL A 14 -74.70 4.50 -19.34
N LEU A 15 -73.90 3.44 -19.56
CA LEU A 15 -73.85 2.44 -20.63
C LEU A 15 -73.79 2.86 -22.11
N SER A 16 -72.69 2.48 -22.78
CA SER A 16 -72.67 1.49 -23.89
C SER A 16 -71.41 1.66 -24.77
N LEU A 17 -70.30 1.00 -24.43
CA LEU A 17 -69.27 0.63 -25.41
C LEU A 17 -68.47 -0.56 -24.90
N SER A 18 -68.92 -1.72 -25.35
CA SER A 18 -68.36 -3.03 -25.05
C SER A 18 -67.05 -3.25 -25.79
N LEU A 19 -66.08 -3.81 -25.05
CA LEU A 19 -65.10 -4.81 -25.50
C LEU A 19 -63.99 -4.38 -26.48
N LEU A 20 -62.94 -3.74 -25.92
CA LEU A 20 -61.55 -3.94 -26.37
C LEU A 20 -60.64 -4.03 -25.13
N SER A 21 -60.74 -5.14 -24.40
CA SER A 21 -59.71 -5.56 -23.45
C SER A 21 -58.72 -6.48 -24.16
N GLY A 22 -57.43 -6.18 -24.01
CA GLY A 22 -56.38 -7.19 -24.05
C GLY A 22 -55.39 -7.08 -25.20
N CYS A 23 -54.30 -6.36 -24.95
CA CYS A 23 -52.93 -6.83 -25.24
C CYS A 23 -51.93 -5.93 -24.50
N VAL A 24 -51.97 -5.94 -23.16
CA VAL A 24 -50.74 -5.64 -22.41
C VAL A 24 -49.83 -6.85 -22.65
N ARG A 25 -48.78 -6.68 -23.47
CA ARG A 25 -47.69 -7.66 -23.52
C ARG A 25 -47.11 -7.74 -22.11
N ALA A 26 -47.53 -8.75 -21.35
CA ALA A 26 -46.86 -9.13 -20.13
C ALA A 26 -45.41 -9.43 -20.51
N VAL A 27 -44.48 -8.59 -20.04
CA VAL A 27 -43.07 -8.96 -20.01
C VAL A 27 -43.02 -10.24 -19.18
N PRO A 28 -42.61 -11.40 -19.75
CA PRO A 28 -42.54 -12.62 -18.96
C PRO A 28 -41.64 -12.35 -17.75
N PRO A 29 -42.00 -12.84 -16.55
CA PRO A 29 -41.14 -12.68 -15.39
C PRO A 29 -39.75 -13.17 -15.75
N ALA A 30 -38.72 -12.37 -15.46
CA ALA A 30 -37.34 -12.72 -15.75
C ALA A 30 -37.09 -14.14 -15.22
N ARG A 31 -36.61 -15.04 -16.10
CA ARG A 31 -36.30 -16.41 -15.69
C ARG A 31 -35.36 -16.33 -14.47
N PRO A 32 -35.60 -17.12 -13.41
CA PRO A 32 -34.68 -17.17 -12.29
C PRO A 32 -33.27 -17.48 -12.82
N PRO A 33 -32.23 -16.81 -12.30
CA PRO A 33 -30.87 -17.11 -12.73
C PRO A 33 -30.57 -18.60 -12.54
N PRO A 34 -29.72 -19.20 -13.39
CA PRO A 34 -29.28 -20.59 -13.23
C PRO A 34 -28.83 -20.86 -11.80
N GLU A 35 -29.01 -22.08 -11.30
CA GLU A 35 -28.67 -22.46 -9.92
C GLU A 35 -27.23 -22.07 -9.55
N ASP A 36 -26.28 -22.24 -10.48
CA ASP A 36 -24.89 -21.82 -10.31
C ASP A 36 -24.74 -20.31 -10.06
N ALA A 37 -25.51 -19.46 -10.74
CA ALA A 37 -25.43 -18.01 -10.57
C ALA A 37 -25.97 -17.56 -9.20
N ARG A 38 -26.98 -18.24 -8.67
CA ARG A 38 -27.43 -18.03 -7.28
C ARG A 38 -26.36 -18.45 -6.28
N THR A 39 -25.74 -19.60 -6.50
CA THR A 39 -24.66 -20.12 -5.65
C THR A 39 -23.44 -19.21 -5.65
N LEU A 40 -23.02 -18.68 -6.81
CA LEU A 40 -21.91 -17.72 -6.89
C LEU A 40 -22.21 -16.41 -6.14
N THR A 41 -23.48 -15.96 -6.17
CA THR A 41 -23.92 -14.78 -5.40
C THR A 41 -23.86 -15.06 -3.89
N LEU A 42 -24.31 -16.24 -3.44
CA LEU A 42 -24.21 -16.63 -2.03
C LEU A 42 -22.75 -16.71 -1.54
N ILE A 43 -21.85 -17.28 -2.36
CA ILE A 43 -20.42 -17.31 -2.03
C ILE A 43 -19.88 -15.88 -1.86
N GLN A 44 -20.27 -14.96 -2.75
CA GLN A 44 -19.88 -13.55 -2.64
C GLN A 44 -20.38 -12.91 -1.35
N ASP A 45 -21.65 -13.14 -0.98
CA ASP A 45 -22.24 -12.58 0.24
C ASP A 45 -21.56 -13.13 1.50
N TRP A 46 -21.21 -14.42 1.52
CA TRP A 46 -20.41 -15.00 2.60
C TRP A 46 -19.00 -14.45 2.65
N GLU A 47 -18.32 -14.29 1.50
CA GLU A 47 -17.00 -13.65 1.46
C GLU A 47 -17.05 -12.21 1.99
N ASP A 48 -18.07 -11.44 1.61
CA ASP A 48 -18.35 -10.08 2.05
C ASP A 48 -18.54 -10.00 3.56
N ALA A 49 -19.31 -10.92 4.13
CA ALA A 49 -19.55 -11.01 5.57
C ALA A 49 -18.40 -11.68 6.35
N ARG A 50 -17.32 -12.11 5.67
CA ARG A 50 -16.29 -13.01 6.22
C ARG A 50 -16.88 -14.27 6.86
N SER A 51 -17.99 -14.77 6.31
CA SER A 51 -18.77 -15.93 6.76
C SER A 51 -18.38 -17.22 6.02
N LEU A 52 -18.60 -18.38 6.67
CA LEU A 52 -18.44 -19.72 6.09
C LEU A 52 -19.83 -20.28 5.71
N GLY A 53 -20.90 -19.50 5.93
CA GLY A 53 -22.28 -19.91 5.67
C GLY A 53 -22.67 -21.16 6.45
N ASP A 54 -22.35 -21.22 7.75
CA ASP A 54 -22.55 -22.41 8.60
C ASP A 54 -21.94 -23.69 8.02
N GLY A 55 -20.79 -23.55 7.36
CA GLY A 55 -20.05 -24.65 6.72
C GLY A 55 -20.45 -24.91 5.27
N ALA A 56 -21.51 -24.26 4.75
CA ALA A 56 -21.91 -24.41 3.36
C ALA A 56 -20.81 -23.99 2.38
N LEU A 57 -20.06 -22.92 2.68
CA LEU A 57 -18.94 -22.49 1.83
C LEU A 57 -17.84 -23.55 1.74
N VAL A 58 -17.54 -24.20 2.87
CA VAL A 58 -16.57 -25.30 2.94
C VAL A 58 -17.07 -26.51 2.14
N SER A 59 -18.36 -26.86 2.28
CA SER A 59 -18.97 -27.94 1.52
C SER A 59 -18.91 -27.69 0.00
N LEU A 60 -19.19 -26.46 -0.44
CA LEU A 60 -19.08 -26.08 -1.86
C LEU A 60 -17.65 -26.20 -2.37
N ALA A 61 -16.65 -25.75 -1.60
CA ALA A 61 -15.24 -25.88 -1.98
C ALA A 61 -14.82 -27.34 -2.18
N ALA A 62 -15.30 -28.24 -1.32
CA ALA A 62 -14.92 -29.65 -1.34
C ALA A 62 -15.71 -30.50 -2.35
N THR A 63 -17.01 -30.24 -2.52
CA THR A 63 -17.93 -31.22 -3.12
C THR A 63 -18.86 -30.69 -4.21
N ALA A 64 -18.83 -29.38 -4.53
CA ALA A 64 -19.71 -28.86 -5.59
C ALA A 64 -19.41 -29.53 -6.94
N PRO A 65 -20.43 -29.91 -7.74
CA PRO A 65 -20.21 -30.60 -9.01
C PRO A 65 -19.52 -29.71 -10.04
N ASP A 66 -19.89 -28.42 -10.12
CA ASP A 66 -19.25 -27.45 -11.01
C ASP A 66 -17.89 -27.00 -10.44
N ALA A 67 -16.82 -27.24 -11.20
CA ALA A 67 -15.47 -26.82 -10.86
C ALA A 67 -15.34 -25.29 -10.70
N ARG A 68 -16.18 -24.49 -11.38
CA ARG A 68 -16.22 -23.03 -11.22
C ARG A 68 -16.72 -22.65 -9.82
N VAL A 69 -17.69 -23.38 -9.29
CA VAL A 69 -18.21 -23.17 -7.94
C VAL A 69 -17.16 -23.58 -6.90
N ARG A 70 -16.51 -24.74 -7.06
CA ARG A 70 -15.40 -25.16 -6.18
C ARG A 70 -14.27 -24.14 -6.14
N ALA A 71 -13.81 -23.70 -7.33
CA ALA A 71 -12.78 -22.69 -7.48
C ALA A 71 -13.16 -21.35 -6.82
N ARG A 72 -14.38 -20.85 -7.07
CA ARG A 72 -14.87 -19.61 -6.45
C ARG A 72 -14.98 -19.73 -4.93
N ALA A 73 -15.43 -20.88 -4.42
CA ALA A 73 -15.51 -21.14 -2.99
C ALA A 73 -14.11 -21.18 -2.35
N LEU A 74 -13.14 -21.86 -2.95
CA LEU A 74 -11.74 -21.85 -2.49
C LEU A 74 -11.14 -20.44 -2.46
N ARG A 75 -11.43 -19.60 -3.46
CA ARG A 75 -11.03 -18.18 -3.45
C ARG A 75 -11.67 -17.40 -2.29
N ALA A 76 -12.93 -17.66 -1.98
CA ALA A 76 -13.57 -17.04 -0.80
C ALA A 76 -12.87 -17.49 0.49
N LEU A 77 -12.57 -18.78 0.64
CA LEU A 77 -11.80 -19.30 1.77
C LEU A 77 -10.41 -18.65 1.85
N ALA A 78 -9.72 -18.50 0.72
CA ALA A 78 -8.44 -17.81 0.59
C ALA A 78 -8.49 -16.36 1.10
N ARG A 79 -9.58 -15.64 0.81
CA ARG A 79 -9.73 -14.24 1.24
C ARG A 79 -10.14 -14.13 2.71
N ILE A 80 -10.97 -15.07 3.18
CA ILE A 80 -11.36 -15.16 4.59
C ILE A 80 -10.14 -15.51 5.46
N GLN A 81 -9.25 -16.39 4.99
CA GLN A 81 -8.06 -16.87 5.71
C GLN A 81 -8.38 -17.42 7.12
N ASP A 82 -9.39 -18.28 7.22
CA ASP A 82 -9.72 -18.97 8.47
C ASP A 82 -8.95 -20.29 8.56
N ALA A 83 -8.15 -20.46 9.61
CA ALA A 83 -7.35 -21.66 9.83
C ALA A 83 -8.19 -22.95 9.89
N ALA A 84 -9.48 -22.86 10.29
CA ALA A 84 -10.40 -24.00 10.29
C ALA A 84 -10.71 -24.54 8.88
N THR A 85 -10.31 -23.81 7.83
CA THR A 85 -10.52 -24.19 6.43
C THR A 85 -9.31 -24.90 5.82
N LEU A 86 -8.28 -25.21 6.63
CA LEU A 86 -7.07 -25.87 6.15
C LEU A 86 -7.37 -27.19 5.43
N GLU A 87 -8.13 -28.10 6.05
CA GLU A 87 -8.45 -29.41 5.47
C GLU A 87 -9.10 -29.32 4.07
N PRO A 88 -10.21 -28.59 3.85
CA PRO A 88 -10.82 -28.49 2.52
C PRO A 88 -9.91 -27.78 1.50
N VAL A 89 -9.08 -26.83 1.93
CA VAL A 89 -8.08 -26.21 1.05
C VAL A 89 -7.04 -27.23 0.59
N LEU A 90 -6.52 -28.05 1.51
CA LEU A 90 -5.55 -29.10 1.17
C LEU A 90 -6.15 -30.20 0.29
N ALA A 91 -7.43 -30.53 0.47
CA ALA A 91 -8.15 -31.47 -0.40
C ALA A 91 -8.23 -30.95 -1.84
N GLY A 92 -8.47 -29.65 -2.03
CA GLY A 92 -8.55 -29.03 -3.36
C GLY A 92 -7.26 -29.10 -4.18
N LEU A 93 -6.09 -29.27 -3.55
CA LEU A 93 -4.82 -29.48 -4.24
C LEU A 93 -4.78 -30.78 -5.05
N LYS A 94 -5.70 -31.72 -4.78
CA LYS A 94 -5.81 -33.02 -5.44
C LYS A 94 -6.99 -33.10 -6.41
N ASP A 95 -7.68 -31.98 -6.67
CA ASP A 95 -8.84 -31.95 -7.56
C ASP A 95 -8.46 -32.35 -9.01
N ALA A 96 -9.40 -32.97 -9.73
CA ALA A 96 -9.18 -33.36 -11.13
C ALA A 96 -8.94 -32.15 -12.04
N GLU A 97 -9.55 -31.00 -11.74
CA GLU A 97 -9.51 -29.80 -12.57
C GLU A 97 -8.38 -28.84 -12.16
N ALA A 98 -7.54 -28.45 -13.12
CA ALA A 98 -6.39 -27.57 -12.87
C ALA A 98 -6.80 -26.22 -12.25
N ARG A 99 -7.95 -25.67 -12.66
CA ARG A 99 -8.50 -24.43 -12.07
C ARG A 99 -8.72 -24.55 -10.57
N VAL A 100 -9.26 -25.67 -10.11
CA VAL A 100 -9.57 -25.89 -8.69
C VAL A 100 -8.26 -26.09 -7.92
N ARG A 101 -7.33 -26.89 -8.44
CA ARG A 101 -5.99 -27.05 -7.85
C ARG A 101 -5.23 -25.73 -7.73
N GLY A 102 -5.33 -24.88 -8.75
CA GLY A 102 -4.77 -23.53 -8.72
C GLY A 102 -5.38 -22.68 -7.59
N GLU A 103 -6.71 -22.69 -7.42
CA GLU A 103 -7.37 -21.92 -6.33
C GLU A 103 -7.06 -22.50 -4.95
N ALA A 104 -6.90 -23.82 -4.84
CA ALA A 104 -6.42 -24.44 -3.62
C ALA A 104 -4.97 -24.04 -3.30
N ALA A 105 -4.08 -24.00 -4.28
CA ALA A 105 -2.70 -23.55 -4.11
C ALA A 105 -2.64 -22.07 -3.66
N PHE A 106 -3.45 -21.22 -4.30
CA PHE A 106 -3.59 -19.82 -3.89
C PHE A 106 -4.12 -19.70 -2.46
N ALA A 107 -5.20 -20.41 -2.12
CA ALA A 107 -5.79 -20.43 -0.78
C ALA A 107 -4.80 -20.93 0.30
N ALA A 108 -4.02 -21.96 -0.02
CA ALA A 108 -2.97 -22.49 0.84
C ALA A 108 -1.89 -21.43 1.12
N GLY A 109 -1.44 -20.71 0.08
CA GLY A 109 -0.51 -19.59 0.22
C GLY A 109 -1.06 -18.42 1.03
N GLU A 110 -2.35 -18.11 0.89
CA GLU A 110 -3.04 -17.07 1.68
C GLU A 110 -3.22 -17.48 3.15
N LEU A 111 -3.49 -18.75 3.44
CA LEU A 111 -3.52 -19.27 4.81
C LEU A 111 -2.16 -19.13 5.52
N ALA A 112 -1.05 -19.27 4.80
CA ALA A 112 0.28 -18.99 5.34
C ALA A 112 0.51 -17.52 5.73
N LEU A 113 -0.31 -16.61 5.18
CA LEU A 113 -0.33 -15.18 5.50
C LEU A 113 -1.50 -14.80 6.43
N SER A 114 -2.19 -15.80 7.00
CA SER A 114 -3.33 -15.60 7.88
C SER A 114 -2.99 -14.66 9.03
N TRP A 115 -3.94 -13.75 9.29
CA TRP A 115 -3.95 -12.84 10.43
C TRP A 115 -3.77 -13.56 11.79
N GLU A 116 -4.36 -14.74 11.92
CA GLU A 116 -4.11 -15.69 12.99
C GLU A 116 -3.06 -16.69 12.49
N PRO A 117 -1.83 -16.69 13.02
CA PRO A 117 -0.81 -17.60 12.53
C PRO A 117 -1.25 -19.05 12.68
N LEU A 118 -0.82 -19.93 11.80
CA LEU A 118 -1.09 -21.36 11.94
C LEU A 118 -0.32 -21.93 13.15
N LEU A 119 -0.81 -23.04 13.70
CA LEU A 119 -0.07 -23.88 14.66
C LEU A 119 1.02 -24.65 13.92
N GLU A 120 1.99 -25.15 14.67
CA GLU A 120 3.09 -25.94 14.11
C GLU A 120 2.63 -27.18 13.35
N ALA A 121 1.61 -27.89 13.86
CA ALA A 121 1.01 -29.03 13.18
C ALA A 121 0.27 -28.63 11.89
N GLU A 122 -0.43 -27.49 11.90
CA GLU A 122 -1.14 -26.93 10.74
C GLU A 122 -0.13 -26.50 9.65
N LEU A 123 0.97 -25.85 10.04
CA LEU A 123 2.08 -25.47 9.16
C LEU A 123 2.76 -26.69 8.54
N SER A 124 3.01 -27.72 9.34
CA SER A 124 3.64 -28.97 8.86
C SER A 124 2.75 -29.70 7.85
N ALA A 125 1.44 -29.75 8.10
CA ALA A 125 0.48 -30.33 7.16
C ALA A 125 0.38 -29.54 5.85
N LEU A 126 0.41 -28.20 5.94
CA LEU A 126 0.42 -27.29 4.81
C LEU A 126 1.68 -27.45 3.96
N GLU A 127 2.86 -27.50 4.59
CA GLU A 127 4.15 -27.74 3.92
C GLU A 127 4.15 -29.07 3.17
N ALA A 128 3.83 -30.17 3.86
CA ALA A 128 3.84 -31.49 3.27
C ALA A 128 2.90 -31.60 2.05
N SER A 129 1.72 -30.99 2.14
CA SER A 129 0.72 -31.03 1.07
C SER A 129 1.12 -30.18 -0.14
N LEU A 130 1.69 -28.99 0.09
CA LEU A 130 2.17 -28.12 -0.99
C LEU A 130 3.36 -28.75 -1.72
N LEU A 131 4.32 -29.33 -0.99
CA LEU A 131 5.46 -30.02 -1.61
C LEU A 131 5.02 -31.24 -2.42
N ALA A 132 4.09 -32.04 -1.90
CA ALA A 132 3.54 -33.20 -2.61
C ALA A 132 2.80 -32.78 -3.90
N ALA A 133 1.99 -31.72 -3.85
CA ALA A 133 1.32 -31.18 -5.02
C ALA A 133 2.33 -30.64 -6.05
N ALA A 134 3.31 -29.87 -5.60
CA ALA A 134 4.32 -29.27 -6.48
C ALA A 134 5.21 -30.32 -7.17
N GLY A 135 5.46 -31.47 -6.51
CA GLY A 135 6.23 -32.57 -7.09
C GLY A 135 5.49 -33.36 -8.19
N THR A 136 4.17 -33.21 -8.32
CA THR A 136 3.35 -34.01 -9.25
C THR A 136 2.54 -33.19 -10.26
N GLU A 137 2.43 -31.87 -10.05
CA GLU A 137 1.63 -30.99 -10.90
C GLU A 137 2.21 -30.85 -12.32
N ARG A 138 1.33 -30.94 -13.32
CA ARG A 138 1.68 -30.88 -14.74
C ARG A 138 1.24 -29.58 -15.40
N ASP A 139 0.25 -28.90 -14.83
CA ASP A 139 -0.20 -27.59 -15.31
C ASP A 139 0.77 -26.47 -14.90
N VAL A 140 1.21 -25.68 -15.87
CA VAL A 140 2.24 -24.63 -15.67
C VAL A 140 1.73 -23.54 -14.72
N ASP A 141 0.48 -23.09 -14.88
CA ASP A 141 -0.08 -22.00 -14.07
C ASP A 141 -0.29 -22.44 -12.62
N VAL A 142 -0.70 -23.70 -12.43
CA VAL A 142 -0.80 -24.28 -11.08
C VAL A 142 0.58 -24.44 -10.45
N ARG A 143 1.61 -24.89 -11.19
CA ARG A 143 2.99 -24.94 -10.67
C ARG A 143 3.50 -23.57 -10.22
N LEU A 144 3.28 -22.52 -11.01
CA LEU A 144 3.67 -21.16 -10.63
C LEU A 144 2.93 -20.69 -9.37
N THR A 145 1.64 -21.02 -9.25
CA THR A 145 0.86 -20.71 -8.04
C THR A 145 1.39 -21.47 -6.81
N LEU A 146 1.82 -22.72 -6.97
CA LEU A 146 2.43 -23.53 -5.91
C LEU A 146 3.79 -22.97 -5.46
N VAL A 147 4.61 -22.49 -6.40
CA VAL A 147 5.87 -21.78 -6.10
C VAL A 147 5.60 -20.55 -5.23
N ASP A 148 4.58 -19.75 -5.56
CA ASP A 148 4.19 -18.59 -4.77
C ASP A 148 3.69 -18.98 -3.37
N ALA A 149 2.88 -20.03 -3.28
CA ALA A 149 2.35 -20.54 -2.02
C ALA A 149 3.49 -21.01 -1.09
N LEU A 150 4.47 -21.74 -1.62
CA LEU A 150 5.66 -22.17 -0.89
C LEU A 150 6.53 -20.97 -0.47
N GLY A 151 6.65 -19.95 -1.32
CA GLY A 151 7.34 -18.70 -1.00
C GLY A 151 6.71 -17.95 0.17
N ARG A 152 5.37 -17.89 0.22
CA ARG A 152 4.61 -17.29 1.31
C ARG A 152 4.70 -18.11 2.60
N LEU A 153 4.73 -19.44 2.48
CA LEU A 153 4.90 -20.36 3.60
C LEU A 153 6.28 -20.19 4.25
N GLY A 154 7.35 -20.20 3.47
CA GLY A 154 8.70 -19.85 3.90
C GLY A 154 9.25 -20.72 5.04
N THR A 155 8.79 -21.96 5.16
CA THR A 155 9.35 -22.98 6.06
C THR A 155 10.68 -23.52 5.52
N PRO A 156 11.53 -24.14 6.34
CA PRO A 156 12.82 -24.65 5.89
C PRO A 156 12.74 -25.63 4.70
N GLY A 157 11.74 -26.51 4.66
CA GLY A 157 11.51 -27.42 3.54
C GLY A 157 11.07 -26.68 2.28
N ALA A 158 10.16 -25.72 2.40
CA ALA A 158 9.74 -24.85 1.30
C ALA A 158 10.93 -24.05 0.71
N VAL A 159 11.80 -23.47 1.55
CA VAL A 159 12.99 -22.74 1.11
C VAL A 159 13.95 -23.66 0.35
N SER A 160 14.21 -24.86 0.89
CA SER A 160 15.10 -25.84 0.26
C SER A 160 14.56 -26.28 -1.11
N TRP A 161 13.25 -26.49 -1.21
CA TRP A 161 12.59 -26.83 -2.47
C TRP A 161 12.66 -25.69 -3.49
N LEU A 162 12.42 -24.45 -3.07
CA LEU A 162 12.51 -23.27 -3.95
C LEU A 162 13.95 -23.07 -4.48
N GLU A 163 14.96 -23.29 -3.64
CA GLU A 163 16.36 -23.23 -4.07
C GLU A 163 16.66 -24.31 -5.12
N GLU A 164 16.18 -25.53 -4.94
CA GLU A 164 16.33 -26.61 -5.92
C GLU A 164 15.65 -26.25 -7.25
N ARG A 165 14.40 -25.76 -7.21
CA ARG A 165 13.68 -25.31 -8.42
C ARG A 165 14.38 -24.17 -9.13
N MET A 166 14.96 -23.22 -8.40
CA MET A 166 15.76 -22.13 -8.98
C MET A 166 16.99 -22.65 -9.73
N ARG A 167 17.57 -23.79 -9.32
CA ARG A 167 18.77 -24.39 -9.93
C ARG A 167 18.45 -25.24 -11.17
N GLU A 168 17.35 -26.00 -11.12
CA GLU A 168 17.05 -27.02 -12.12
C GLU A 168 16.14 -26.54 -13.25
N ALA A 169 15.34 -25.50 -13.02
CA ALA A 169 14.39 -25.04 -14.01
C ALA A 169 15.03 -24.02 -14.95
N ASP A 170 15.16 -24.36 -16.23
CA ASP A 170 15.39 -23.36 -17.26
C ASP A 170 14.05 -22.70 -17.63
N GLY A 171 13.80 -21.48 -17.13
CA GLY A 171 12.64 -20.67 -17.56
C GLY A 171 11.93 -19.90 -16.46
N VAL A 172 10.61 -19.71 -16.64
CA VAL A 172 9.74 -18.86 -15.80
C VAL A 172 9.64 -19.37 -14.36
N GLU A 173 9.70 -20.68 -14.14
CA GLU A 173 9.62 -21.27 -12.79
C GLU A 173 10.85 -20.95 -11.93
N ALA A 174 12.07 -21.00 -12.48
CA ALA A 174 13.26 -20.58 -11.73
C ALA A 174 13.23 -19.09 -11.39
N ALA A 175 12.79 -18.24 -12.33
CA ALA A 175 12.57 -16.82 -12.06
C ALA A 175 11.54 -16.63 -10.94
N ARG A 176 10.43 -17.36 -10.97
CA ARG A 176 9.40 -17.27 -9.92
C ARG A 176 9.93 -17.75 -8.56
N ALA A 177 10.71 -18.82 -8.52
CA ALA A 177 11.34 -19.33 -7.30
C ALA A 177 12.34 -18.32 -6.71
N ALA A 178 13.20 -17.72 -7.55
CA ALA A 178 14.13 -16.67 -7.13
C ALA A 178 13.37 -15.45 -6.56
N GLN A 179 12.30 -15.02 -7.23
CA GLN A 179 11.46 -13.92 -6.76
C GLN A 179 10.78 -14.26 -5.42
N ALA A 180 10.26 -15.48 -5.27
CA ALA A 180 9.64 -15.96 -4.03
C ALA A 180 10.63 -15.95 -2.85
N LEU A 181 11.86 -16.43 -3.07
CA LEU A 181 12.94 -16.36 -2.08
C LEU A 181 13.32 -14.91 -1.74
N GLY A 182 13.34 -14.01 -2.72
CA GLY A 182 13.60 -12.60 -2.47
C GLY A 182 12.48 -11.91 -1.69
N VAL A 183 11.22 -12.27 -1.95
CA VAL A 183 10.06 -11.80 -1.18
C VAL A 183 10.15 -12.29 0.27
N LEU A 184 10.55 -13.55 0.47
CA LEU A 184 10.79 -14.11 1.79
C LEU A 184 11.90 -13.34 2.53
N ALA A 185 13.04 -13.11 1.89
CA ALA A 185 14.15 -12.32 2.43
C ALA A 185 13.72 -10.90 2.83
N ARG A 186 12.88 -10.25 2.02
CA ARG A 186 12.37 -8.90 2.30
C ARG A 186 11.35 -8.88 3.44
N THR A 187 10.45 -9.86 3.51
CA THR A 187 9.31 -9.84 4.44
C THR A 187 9.57 -10.53 5.78
N ARG A 188 10.46 -11.53 5.82
CA ARG A 188 10.88 -12.24 7.04
C ARG A 188 12.35 -12.01 7.42
N GLY A 189 13.03 -11.14 6.67
CA GLY A 189 14.44 -10.81 6.90
C GLY A 189 15.41 -11.74 6.18
N ALA A 190 16.59 -11.22 5.84
CA ALA A 190 17.61 -11.91 5.05
C ALA A 190 18.08 -13.25 5.66
N ALA A 191 17.99 -13.38 7.00
CA ALA A 191 18.34 -14.61 7.70
C ALA A 191 17.49 -15.83 7.28
N SER A 192 16.24 -15.60 6.82
CA SER A 192 15.33 -16.67 6.36
C SER A 192 15.83 -17.42 5.12
N VAL A 193 16.78 -16.83 4.39
CA VAL A 193 17.37 -17.38 3.17
C VAL A 193 18.90 -17.42 3.23
N ALA A 194 19.47 -17.42 4.44
CA ALA A 194 20.93 -17.35 4.63
C ALA A 194 21.68 -18.53 3.97
N GLN A 195 21.05 -19.72 3.98
CA GLN A 195 21.57 -20.96 3.42
C GLN A 195 21.46 -21.05 1.89
N VAL A 196 20.61 -20.23 1.26
CA VAL A 196 20.34 -20.31 -0.18
C VAL A 196 21.59 -19.92 -0.98
N SER A 197 22.01 -20.75 -1.93
CA SER A 197 23.11 -20.44 -2.83
C SER A 197 22.78 -19.25 -3.75
N LEU A 198 23.74 -18.35 -3.93
CA LEU A 198 23.59 -17.17 -4.81
C LEU A 198 23.83 -17.50 -6.29
N ALA A 199 24.62 -18.54 -6.59
CA ALA A 199 25.06 -18.83 -7.95
C ALA A 199 23.89 -19.00 -8.96
N PRO A 200 22.78 -19.68 -8.63
CA PRO A 200 21.65 -19.76 -9.56
C PRO A 200 20.98 -18.39 -9.80
N ALA A 201 20.87 -17.55 -8.77
CA ALA A 201 20.34 -16.19 -8.91
C ALA A 201 21.25 -15.30 -9.77
N GLU A 202 22.57 -15.47 -9.66
CA GLU A 202 23.53 -14.80 -10.55
C GLU A 202 23.40 -15.26 -12.01
N ALA A 203 23.18 -16.56 -12.24
CA ALA A 203 22.99 -17.09 -13.58
C ALA A 203 21.72 -16.53 -14.26
N LEU A 204 20.68 -16.20 -13.49
CA LEU A 204 19.47 -15.56 -14.01
C LEU A 204 19.74 -14.16 -14.59
N LEU A 205 20.84 -13.48 -14.21
CA LEU A 205 21.21 -12.16 -14.72
C LEU A 205 21.86 -12.17 -16.12
N ALA A 206 22.06 -13.35 -16.72
CA ALA A 206 22.69 -13.44 -18.03
C ALA A 206 21.85 -12.68 -19.09
N ALA A 207 22.52 -11.93 -19.96
CA ALA A 207 21.87 -10.94 -20.85
C ALA A 207 20.89 -11.57 -21.84
N GLU A 208 21.09 -12.84 -22.20
CA GLU A 208 20.23 -13.64 -23.07
C GLU A 208 18.93 -14.10 -22.41
N ARG A 209 18.84 -14.05 -21.06
CA ARG A 209 17.64 -14.45 -20.33
C ARG A 209 16.55 -13.36 -20.45
N PRO A 210 15.26 -13.73 -20.42
CA PRO A 210 14.16 -12.77 -20.39
C PRO A 210 14.27 -11.77 -19.23
N VAL A 211 13.67 -10.59 -19.39
CA VAL A 211 13.80 -9.51 -18.41
C VAL A 211 13.24 -9.92 -17.04
N GLU A 212 12.20 -10.74 -17.01
CA GLU A 212 11.57 -11.24 -15.79
C GLU A 212 12.52 -12.14 -14.99
N ALA A 213 13.35 -12.93 -15.69
CA ALA A 213 14.36 -13.77 -15.06
C ALA A 213 15.49 -12.92 -14.47
N ARG A 214 16.00 -11.95 -15.24
CA ARG A 214 17.04 -11.03 -14.77
C ARG A 214 16.54 -10.19 -13.58
N TYR A 215 15.31 -9.70 -13.66
CA TYR A 215 14.64 -9.00 -12.56
C TYR A 215 14.56 -9.86 -11.31
N ALA A 216 14.09 -11.11 -11.42
CA ALA A 216 13.97 -12.01 -10.27
C ALA A 216 15.32 -12.34 -9.63
N GLY A 217 16.36 -12.55 -10.44
CA GLY A 217 17.74 -12.73 -9.97
C GLY A 217 18.22 -11.50 -9.21
N ALA A 218 18.12 -10.31 -9.82
CA ALA A 218 18.50 -9.04 -9.19
C ALA A 218 17.73 -8.79 -7.88
N TYR A 219 16.43 -9.10 -7.85
CA TYR A 219 15.58 -8.92 -6.69
C TYR A 219 16.03 -9.80 -5.51
N LEU A 220 16.33 -11.08 -5.75
CA LEU A 220 16.87 -11.96 -4.72
C LEU A 220 18.25 -11.46 -4.24
N LEU A 221 19.16 -11.14 -5.15
CA LEU A 221 20.51 -10.64 -4.82
C LEU A 221 20.48 -9.34 -4.01
N ALA A 222 19.55 -8.43 -4.29
CA ALA A 222 19.40 -7.18 -3.56
C ALA A 222 18.80 -7.39 -2.15
N THR A 223 17.97 -8.41 -1.96
CA THR A 223 17.20 -8.62 -0.70
C THR A 223 17.89 -9.55 0.30
N VAL A 224 18.82 -10.41 -0.16
CA VAL A 224 19.62 -11.30 0.70
C VAL A 224 20.67 -10.56 1.54
N LYS A 225 21.02 -9.31 1.19
CA LYS A 225 21.98 -8.47 1.93
C LYS A 225 23.31 -9.19 2.22
N ARG A 226 23.85 -9.88 1.21
CA ARG A 226 25.13 -10.61 1.29
C ARG A 226 26.21 -9.95 0.43
N PRO A 227 27.40 -9.57 0.98
CA PRO A 227 28.48 -8.98 0.19
C PRO A 227 28.94 -9.84 -0.99
N GLN A 228 28.75 -11.17 -0.90
CA GLN A 228 29.02 -12.11 -1.99
C GLN A 228 28.21 -11.80 -3.27
N ALA A 229 27.10 -11.06 -3.18
CA ALA A 229 26.30 -10.64 -4.33
C ALA A 229 26.92 -9.45 -5.10
N LEU A 230 27.86 -8.70 -4.51
CA LEU A 230 28.41 -7.47 -5.11
C LEU A 230 28.99 -7.66 -6.52
N PRO A 231 29.76 -8.72 -6.83
CA PRO A 231 30.26 -8.92 -8.19
C PRO A 231 29.14 -9.02 -9.24
N ALA A 232 28.06 -9.71 -8.91
CA ALA A 232 26.91 -9.85 -9.78
C ALA A 232 26.12 -8.53 -9.91
N LEU A 233 25.91 -7.84 -8.78
CA LEU A 233 25.25 -6.53 -8.76
C LEU A 233 26.01 -5.50 -9.61
N ARG A 234 27.36 -5.45 -9.53
CA ARG A 234 28.20 -4.58 -10.37
C ARG A 234 28.02 -4.87 -11.86
N ARG A 235 27.94 -6.15 -12.26
CA ARG A 235 27.70 -6.53 -13.66
C ARG A 235 26.35 -6.03 -14.18
N CYS A 236 25.29 -6.12 -13.38
CA CYS A 236 23.94 -5.77 -13.82
C CYS A 236 23.59 -4.28 -13.68
N LEU A 237 24.51 -3.43 -13.20
CA LEU A 237 24.36 -1.96 -13.27
C LEU A 237 24.24 -1.45 -14.72
N GLY A 238 24.74 -2.20 -15.70
CA GLY A 238 24.64 -1.89 -17.13
C GLY A 238 23.52 -2.62 -17.87
N ASP A 239 22.55 -3.23 -17.16
CA ASP A 239 21.45 -3.95 -17.82
C ASP A 239 20.64 -3.03 -18.74
N ALA A 240 20.12 -3.57 -19.84
CA ALA A 240 19.28 -2.81 -20.77
C ALA A 240 17.97 -2.34 -20.13
N ASP A 241 17.43 -3.11 -19.18
CA ASP A 241 16.17 -2.80 -18.52
C ASP A 241 16.37 -1.97 -17.25
N ALA A 242 15.56 -0.92 -17.10
CA ALA A 242 15.67 0.02 -15.99
C ALA A 242 15.27 -0.58 -14.64
N ASP A 243 14.33 -1.53 -14.59
CA ASP A 243 13.89 -2.17 -13.34
C ASP A 243 15.00 -3.08 -12.80
N VAL A 244 15.70 -3.78 -13.70
CA VAL A 244 16.88 -4.59 -13.34
C VAL A 244 17.99 -3.68 -12.82
N ARG A 245 18.33 -2.59 -13.53
CA ARG A 245 19.35 -1.63 -13.07
C ARG A 245 19.02 -1.04 -11.70
N ALA A 246 17.77 -0.61 -11.47
CA ALA A 246 17.34 -0.04 -10.20
C ALA A 246 17.50 -1.05 -9.03
N LEU A 247 17.12 -2.32 -9.23
CA LEU A 247 17.34 -3.37 -8.24
C LEU A 247 18.83 -3.64 -7.98
N CYS A 248 19.64 -3.64 -9.04
CA CYS A 248 21.08 -3.83 -8.91
C CYS A 248 21.71 -2.71 -8.09
N VAL A 249 21.32 -1.45 -8.33
CA VAL A 249 21.71 -0.29 -7.51
C VAL A 249 21.28 -0.47 -6.05
N LYS A 250 20.01 -0.80 -5.83
CA LYS A 250 19.43 -1.01 -4.48
C LYS A 250 20.21 -2.01 -3.64
N GLY A 251 20.71 -3.08 -4.26
CA GLY A 251 21.51 -4.11 -3.59
C GLY A 251 22.76 -3.56 -2.91
N PHE A 252 23.40 -2.51 -3.46
CA PHE A 252 24.56 -1.88 -2.83
C PHE A 252 24.21 -1.18 -1.52
N GLY A 253 22.97 -0.72 -1.34
CA GLY A 253 22.62 0.06 -0.16
C GLY A 253 22.83 -0.71 1.14
N ASP A 254 22.68 -2.04 1.16
CA ASP A 254 22.86 -2.86 2.36
C ASP A 254 24.28 -3.44 2.53
N VAL A 255 25.02 -3.66 1.44
CA VAL A 255 26.30 -4.41 1.47
C VAL A 255 27.47 -3.74 0.77
N GLY A 256 27.22 -2.67 0.01
CA GLY A 256 28.25 -1.91 -0.69
C GLY A 256 29.07 -1.05 0.27
N GLY A 257 30.25 -0.65 -0.19
CA GLY A 257 31.14 0.25 0.52
C GLY A 257 31.23 1.63 -0.15
N PRO A 258 31.87 2.63 0.50
CA PRO A 258 32.10 3.95 -0.09
C PRO A 258 32.84 3.92 -1.44
N GLU A 259 33.65 2.89 -1.70
CA GLU A 259 34.32 2.67 -2.98
C GLU A 259 33.36 2.38 -4.13
N ASP A 260 32.18 1.80 -3.85
CA ASP A 260 31.15 1.56 -4.86
C ASP A 260 30.47 2.84 -5.32
N ALA A 261 30.55 3.91 -4.52
CA ALA A 261 29.95 5.20 -4.85
C ALA A 261 30.48 5.77 -6.17
N VAL A 262 31.74 5.52 -6.51
CA VAL A 262 32.35 5.99 -7.77
C VAL A 262 31.63 5.40 -8.98
N VAL A 263 31.29 4.11 -8.93
CA VAL A 263 30.59 3.43 -10.01
C VAL A 263 29.12 3.85 -10.05
N LEU A 264 28.49 4.00 -8.88
CA LEU A 264 27.08 4.38 -8.78
C LEU A 264 26.83 5.84 -9.20
N ALA A 265 27.78 6.75 -9.00
CA ALA A 265 27.62 8.17 -9.29
C ALA A 265 27.17 8.45 -10.74
N ALA A 266 27.65 7.65 -11.71
CA ALA A 266 27.26 7.79 -13.11
C ALA A 266 25.75 7.55 -13.34
N LEU A 267 25.11 6.72 -12.52
CA LEU A 267 23.69 6.38 -12.62
C LEU A 267 22.76 7.47 -12.06
N LEU A 268 23.30 8.50 -11.40
CA LEU A 268 22.53 9.72 -11.06
C LEU A 268 22.02 10.45 -12.31
N GLU A 269 22.66 10.22 -13.46
CA GLU A 269 22.28 10.76 -14.76
C GLU A 269 21.61 9.73 -15.67
N ASP A 270 21.17 8.58 -15.12
CA ASP A 270 20.44 7.57 -15.89
C ASP A 270 19.17 8.17 -16.52
N SER A 271 18.90 7.75 -17.76
CA SER A 271 17.70 8.12 -18.53
C SER A 271 16.39 7.79 -17.83
N SER A 272 16.38 6.78 -16.95
CA SER A 272 15.24 6.40 -16.12
C SER A 272 15.29 7.15 -14.79
N PRO A 273 14.30 7.99 -14.47
CA PRO A 273 14.25 8.70 -13.20
C PRO A 273 14.19 7.79 -11.98
N ARG A 274 13.64 6.58 -12.13
CA ARG A 274 13.58 5.55 -11.08
C ARG A 274 14.96 5.02 -10.72
N VAL A 275 15.81 4.75 -11.73
CA VAL A 275 17.20 4.32 -11.50
C VAL A 275 17.95 5.42 -10.77
N ALA A 276 17.88 6.66 -11.26
CA ALA A 276 18.55 7.79 -10.61
C ALA A 276 18.05 8.05 -9.18
N ALA A 277 16.77 7.84 -8.91
CA ALA A 277 16.21 7.98 -7.57
C ALA A 277 16.72 6.90 -6.61
N GLU A 278 16.77 5.64 -7.06
CA GLU A 278 17.35 4.56 -6.28
C GLU A 278 18.87 4.74 -6.10
N THR A 279 19.57 5.32 -7.09
CA THR A 279 20.98 5.70 -6.97
C THR A 279 21.19 6.77 -5.90
N ALA A 280 20.40 7.84 -5.90
CA ALA A 280 20.48 8.89 -4.89
C ALA A 280 20.23 8.34 -3.47
N ARG A 281 19.20 7.49 -3.31
CA ARG A 281 18.91 6.79 -2.05
C ARG A 281 20.06 5.90 -1.62
N THR A 282 20.63 5.14 -2.54
CA THR A 282 21.73 4.20 -2.26
C THR A 282 23.00 4.94 -1.85
N LEU A 283 23.40 5.99 -2.58
CA LEU A 283 24.55 6.83 -2.22
C LEU A 283 24.37 7.47 -0.84
N ALA A 284 23.17 7.98 -0.53
CA ALA A 284 22.86 8.54 0.77
C ALA A 284 22.97 7.49 1.90
N LYS A 285 22.59 6.25 1.62
CA LYS A 285 22.75 5.13 2.56
C LYS A 285 24.21 4.73 2.75
N LEU A 286 25.00 4.67 1.67
CA LEU A 286 26.44 4.42 1.74
C LEU A 286 27.17 5.53 2.51
N ALA A 287 26.72 6.78 2.37
CA ALA A 287 27.28 7.91 3.11
C ALA A 287 27.16 7.72 4.63
N ALA A 288 26.14 7.02 5.13
CA ALA A 288 25.99 6.76 6.56
C ALA A 288 27.10 5.88 7.15
N ALA A 289 27.85 5.14 6.32
CA ALA A 289 28.99 4.32 6.73
C ALA A 289 30.34 5.05 6.67
N CYS A 290 30.39 6.29 6.16
CA CYS A 290 31.62 7.06 6.06
C CYS A 290 32.08 7.62 7.42
N SER A 291 33.39 7.67 7.63
CA SER A 291 34.05 8.21 8.84
C SER A 291 34.99 9.40 8.56
N GLY A 292 34.99 9.92 7.33
CA GLY A 292 35.85 11.00 6.82
C GLY A 292 35.36 11.51 5.46
N PRO A 293 36.24 12.07 4.59
CA PRO A 293 35.88 12.43 3.22
C PRO A 293 35.15 11.29 2.53
N CYS A 294 34.00 11.58 1.93
CA CYS A 294 33.03 10.57 1.53
C CYS A 294 32.61 10.78 0.08
N THR A 295 33.18 9.96 -0.80
CA THR A 295 32.86 9.95 -2.25
C THR A 295 31.36 9.82 -2.52
N ALA A 296 30.62 9.13 -1.66
CA ALA A 296 29.17 9.02 -1.76
C ALA A 296 28.45 10.35 -1.53
N VAL A 297 28.94 11.18 -0.61
CA VAL A 297 28.41 12.54 -0.37
C VAL A 297 28.80 13.45 -1.52
N ASP A 298 30.07 13.40 -1.96
CA ASP A 298 30.57 14.23 -3.06
C ASP A 298 29.79 13.96 -4.35
N ALA A 299 29.47 12.70 -4.64
CA ALA A 299 28.68 12.31 -5.80
C ALA A 299 27.27 12.92 -5.81
N LEU A 300 26.66 13.13 -4.64
CA LEU A 300 25.30 13.66 -4.52
C LEU A 300 25.22 15.16 -4.84
N GLU A 301 26.34 15.90 -4.86
CA GLU A 301 26.36 17.30 -5.30
C GLU A 301 25.92 17.45 -6.76
N ALA A 302 26.14 16.42 -7.59
CA ALA A 302 25.71 16.41 -8.99
C ALA A 302 24.19 16.59 -9.16
N LEU A 303 23.40 16.26 -8.13
CA LEU A 303 21.94 16.46 -8.13
C LEU A 303 21.54 17.93 -8.25
N ALA A 304 22.43 18.89 -7.99
CA ALA A 304 22.15 20.32 -8.19
C ALA A 304 21.73 20.63 -9.64
N VAL A 305 22.26 19.90 -10.63
CA VAL A 305 21.87 20.04 -12.04
C VAL A 305 20.41 19.64 -12.27
N ARG A 306 19.87 18.71 -11.48
CA ARG A 306 18.49 18.26 -11.58
C ARG A 306 17.49 19.32 -11.10
N ALA A 307 17.85 20.20 -10.18
CA ALA A 307 17.00 21.34 -9.79
C ALA A 307 16.59 22.19 -11.00
N LYS A 308 17.54 22.45 -11.91
CA LYS A 308 17.27 23.17 -13.17
C LYS A 308 16.37 22.39 -14.13
N ARG A 309 16.41 21.05 -14.11
CA ARG A 309 15.51 20.20 -14.92
C ARG A 309 14.08 20.25 -14.40
N VAL A 310 13.91 20.20 -13.07
CA VAL A 310 12.60 20.38 -12.42
C VAL A 310 12.02 21.75 -12.75
N ALA A 311 12.82 22.83 -12.68
CA ALA A 311 12.36 24.17 -13.03
C ALA A 311 11.87 24.31 -14.48
N ARG A 312 12.39 23.52 -15.42
CA ARG A 312 11.90 23.51 -16.81
C ARG A 312 10.48 22.93 -16.93
N GLY A 313 10.06 22.08 -15.99
CA GLY A 313 8.69 21.55 -15.82
C GLY A 313 8.15 20.74 -16.99
N MET A 314 7.06 19.99 -16.79
CA MET A 314 6.32 19.41 -17.92
C MET A 314 5.62 20.51 -18.75
N PRO A 315 5.45 20.33 -20.08
CA PRO A 315 4.68 21.27 -20.89
C PRO A 315 3.20 21.31 -20.41
N PRO A 316 2.51 22.45 -20.56
CA PRO A 316 1.12 22.59 -20.12
C PRO A 316 0.18 21.62 -20.87
N PRO A 317 -0.93 21.15 -20.25
CA PRO A 317 -1.82 20.15 -20.84
C PRO A 317 -2.37 20.51 -22.23
N GLU A 318 -2.58 21.81 -22.50
CA GLU A 318 -3.08 22.31 -23.78
C GLU A 318 -2.09 22.11 -24.95
N ALA A 319 -0.80 21.99 -24.66
CA ALA A 319 0.24 21.69 -25.65
C ALA A 319 0.36 20.19 -25.96
N ALA A 320 -0.26 19.31 -25.16
CA ALA A 320 -0.22 17.85 -25.32
C ALA A 320 -1.33 17.31 -26.24
N GLY A 321 -2.25 18.16 -26.71
CA GLY A 321 -3.35 17.79 -27.61
C GLY A 321 -2.98 17.54 -29.07
N VAL A 322 -1.68 17.47 -29.40
CA VAL A 322 -1.23 17.02 -30.72
C VAL A 322 -1.09 15.50 -30.64
N GLU A 323 -2.01 14.77 -31.26
CA GLU A 323 -1.95 13.31 -31.38
C GLU A 323 -0.55 12.88 -31.87
N ALA A 324 0.22 12.27 -30.98
CA ALA A 324 1.42 11.56 -31.39
C ALA A 324 0.96 10.32 -32.19
N PRO A 325 1.49 10.09 -33.40
CA PRO A 325 1.07 8.97 -34.22
C PRO A 325 1.35 7.65 -33.49
N GLU A 326 0.43 6.69 -33.61
CA GLU A 326 0.60 5.34 -33.08
C GLU A 326 1.96 4.76 -33.49
N GLY A 327 2.81 4.48 -32.49
CA GLY A 327 4.16 3.93 -32.67
C GLY A 327 5.32 4.92 -32.55
N ALA A 328 5.09 6.21 -32.32
CA ALA A 328 6.17 7.16 -32.03
C ALA A 328 6.61 7.10 -30.56
N LYS A 329 7.86 6.69 -30.30
CA LYS A 329 8.50 6.94 -29.00
C LYS A 329 8.48 8.46 -28.75
N ALA A 330 7.85 8.89 -27.67
CA ALA A 330 7.90 10.29 -27.24
C ALA A 330 9.37 10.74 -27.18
N PRO A 331 9.73 11.94 -27.69
CA PRO A 331 11.10 12.41 -27.61
C PRO A 331 11.56 12.39 -26.15
N VAL A 332 12.74 11.80 -25.91
CA VAL A 332 13.38 11.60 -24.60
C VAL A 332 13.45 12.90 -23.76
N GLU A 333 13.40 14.07 -24.40
CA GLU A 333 13.43 15.38 -23.73
C GLU A 333 12.09 15.86 -23.11
N THR A 334 10.96 15.24 -23.47
CA THR A 334 9.62 15.69 -23.03
C THR A 334 9.23 15.09 -21.68
N LEU A 335 9.65 13.86 -21.41
CA LEU A 335 9.37 13.09 -20.18
C LEU A 335 10.32 13.44 -19.02
N ALA A 336 11.46 14.08 -19.30
CA ALA A 336 12.57 14.23 -18.35
C ALA A 336 12.49 15.42 -17.36
N ARG A 337 11.34 16.09 -17.20
CA ARG A 337 11.30 17.42 -16.58
C ARG A 337 10.85 17.42 -15.11
N SER A 338 9.63 16.98 -14.78
CA SER A 338 9.18 16.89 -13.37
C SER A 338 9.65 15.61 -12.67
N GLU A 339 9.75 14.48 -13.39
CA GLU A 339 10.29 13.20 -12.85
C GLU A 339 11.72 13.35 -12.31
N ALA A 340 12.47 14.36 -12.79
CA ALA A 340 13.81 14.69 -12.30
C ALA A 340 13.85 14.95 -10.79
N GLY A 341 12.73 15.38 -10.19
CA GLY A 341 12.59 15.62 -8.75
C GLY A 341 12.65 14.35 -7.91
N HIS A 342 12.41 13.15 -8.48
CA HIS A 342 12.41 11.90 -7.72
C HIS A 342 13.74 11.58 -7.06
N ALA A 343 14.87 11.93 -7.69
CA ALA A 343 16.18 11.73 -7.09
C ALA A 343 16.45 12.65 -5.90
N LEU A 344 16.01 13.91 -5.99
CA LEU A 344 16.08 14.86 -4.88
C LEU A 344 15.14 14.43 -3.74
N LEU A 345 13.94 13.98 -4.06
CA LEU A 345 12.97 13.46 -3.08
C LEU A 345 13.50 12.20 -2.39
N ALA A 346 14.08 11.26 -3.14
CA ALA A 346 14.66 10.04 -2.59
C ALA A 346 15.83 10.31 -1.66
N LEU A 347 16.73 11.25 -2.03
CA LEU A 347 17.79 11.75 -1.15
C LEU A 347 17.21 12.37 0.13
N ALA A 348 16.23 13.27 0.00
CA ALA A 348 15.64 13.96 1.13
C ALA A 348 14.96 12.99 2.12
N GLN A 349 14.20 12.00 1.61
CA GLN A 349 13.56 10.97 2.43
C GLN A 349 14.59 10.06 3.13
N GLN A 350 15.68 9.71 2.43
CA GLN A 350 16.75 8.91 3.02
C GLN A 350 17.54 9.70 4.09
N GLY A 351 17.77 10.98 3.84
CA GLY A 351 18.59 11.86 4.67
C GLY A 351 20.09 11.59 4.52
N LEU A 352 20.91 12.47 5.09
CA LEU A 352 22.37 12.34 5.15
C LEU A 352 22.87 12.41 6.59
N PRO A 353 24.05 11.83 6.88
CA PRO A 353 24.75 12.12 8.14
C PRO A 353 25.09 13.61 8.25
N GLY A 354 25.35 14.10 9.47
CA GLY A 354 25.53 15.53 9.74
C GLY A 354 26.63 16.21 8.91
N PHE A 355 27.73 15.51 8.59
CA PHE A 355 28.78 16.05 7.71
C PHE A 355 28.34 16.23 6.26
N GLY A 356 27.23 15.61 5.83
CA GLY A 356 26.60 15.81 4.52
C GLY A 356 25.69 17.03 4.45
N ARG A 357 25.54 17.81 5.54
CA ARG A 357 24.74 19.04 5.57
C ARG A 357 25.11 20.05 4.46
N PRO A 358 26.40 20.32 4.15
CA PRO A 358 26.76 21.27 3.09
C PRO A 358 26.17 20.90 1.72
N VAL A 359 26.03 19.60 1.42
CA VAL A 359 25.37 19.14 0.19
C VAL A 359 23.88 19.48 0.21
N LEU A 360 23.19 19.25 1.33
CA LEU A 360 21.77 19.63 1.46
C LEU A 360 21.57 21.15 1.30
N GLU A 361 22.43 21.96 1.92
CA GLU A 361 22.42 23.42 1.78
C GLU A 361 22.65 23.87 0.33
N SER A 362 23.66 23.29 -0.33
CA SER A 362 23.96 23.54 -1.74
C SER A 362 22.77 23.19 -2.65
N LEU A 363 22.12 22.05 -2.42
CA LEU A 363 20.94 21.63 -3.17
C LEU A 363 19.74 22.56 -2.93
N ARG A 364 19.51 23.02 -1.70
CA ARG A 364 18.45 24.01 -1.41
C ARG A 364 18.73 25.36 -2.08
N LEU A 365 19.98 25.81 -2.12
CA LEU A 365 20.38 27.00 -2.87
C LEU A 365 20.13 26.83 -4.37
N ALA A 366 20.45 25.66 -4.94
CA ALA A 366 20.17 25.34 -6.33
C ALA A 366 18.66 25.32 -6.63
N LEU A 367 17.83 24.79 -5.73
CA LEU A 367 16.37 24.84 -5.85
C LEU A 367 15.83 26.28 -5.79
N ALA A 368 16.38 27.11 -4.90
CA ALA A 368 15.98 28.51 -4.78
C ALA A 368 16.35 29.34 -6.02
N ASP A 369 17.49 29.04 -6.64
CA ASP A 369 17.86 29.64 -7.93
C ASP A 369 16.96 29.16 -9.06
N ALA A 370 16.66 27.86 -9.09
CA ALA A 370 15.79 27.26 -10.08
C ALA A 370 14.34 27.78 -9.99
N GLU A 371 13.83 28.07 -8.79
CA GLU A 371 12.46 28.57 -8.58
C GLU A 371 12.22 29.93 -9.22
N ARG A 372 13.20 30.84 -9.13
CA ARG A 372 13.14 32.16 -9.76
C ARG A 372 12.97 32.09 -11.28
N GLY A 373 13.52 31.06 -11.90
CA GLY A 373 13.47 30.81 -13.33
C GLY A 373 12.45 29.75 -13.76
N ALA A 374 11.60 29.27 -12.86
CA ALA A 374 10.71 28.15 -13.14
C ALA A 374 9.68 28.49 -14.24
N ALA A 375 9.50 27.54 -15.17
CA ALA A 375 8.71 27.72 -16.38
C ALA A 375 7.19 27.65 -16.16
N SER A 376 6.73 27.09 -15.04
CA SER A 376 5.30 26.92 -14.74
C SER A 376 5.02 26.94 -13.24
N GLU A 377 3.75 27.14 -12.86
CA GLU A 377 3.32 27.03 -11.45
C GLU A 377 3.50 25.61 -10.89
N VAL A 378 3.34 24.59 -11.73
CA VAL A 378 3.60 23.18 -11.35
C VAL A 378 5.08 23.01 -10.98
N ALA A 379 5.99 23.52 -11.80
CA ALA A 379 7.42 23.46 -11.49
C ALA A 379 7.77 24.22 -10.21
N ARG A 380 7.15 25.38 -9.96
CA ARG A 380 7.34 26.13 -8.70
C ARG A 380 6.83 25.36 -7.49
N ALA A 381 5.70 24.67 -7.61
CA ALA A 381 5.17 23.82 -6.55
C ALA A 381 6.08 22.62 -6.27
N ASP A 382 6.57 21.94 -7.32
CA ASP A 382 7.53 20.83 -7.22
C ASP A 382 8.81 21.27 -6.47
N LEU A 383 9.41 22.39 -6.87
CA LEU A 383 10.61 22.93 -6.25
C LEU A 383 10.37 23.32 -4.78
N ALA A 384 9.21 23.91 -4.46
CA ALA A 384 8.87 24.28 -3.09
C ALA A 384 8.74 23.07 -2.16
N TRP A 385 8.12 21.98 -2.63
CA TRP A 385 8.02 20.74 -1.87
C TRP A 385 9.37 20.05 -1.70
N LEU A 386 10.20 20.01 -2.74
CA LEU A 386 11.55 19.47 -2.67
C LEU A 386 12.42 20.24 -1.67
N ASP A 387 12.34 21.57 -1.66
CA ASP A 387 13.05 22.39 -0.67
C ASP A 387 12.59 22.07 0.75
N CYS A 388 11.29 21.95 0.99
CA CYS A 388 10.77 21.56 2.31
C CYS A 388 11.19 20.16 2.73
N ARG A 389 11.28 19.21 1.80
CA ARG A 389 11.79 17.86 2.07
C ARG A 389 13.28 17.88 2.43
N LEU A 390 14.11 18.64 1.72
CA LEU A 390 15.52 18.81 2.08
C LEU A 390 15.70 19.55 3.42
N ALA A 391 14.90 20.58 3.68
CA ALA A 391 14.88 21.29 4.95
C ALA A 391 14.54 20.34 6.12
N ALA A 392 13.52 19.50 5.94
CA ALA A 392 13.14 18.52 6.96
C ALA A 392 14.23 17.45 7.19
N ALA A 393 14.96 17.06 6.13
CA ALA A 393 16.13 16.18 6.27
C ALA A 393 17.26 16.84 7.09
N MET A 394 17.45 18.16 6.97
CA MET A 394 18.37 18.92 7.83
C MET A 394 17.85 19.00 9.27
N ASP A 395 16.54 19.21 9.46
CA ASP A 395 15.92 19.20 10.79
C ASP A 395 16.08 17.85 11.50
N ARG A 396 16.09 16.73 10.77
CA ARG A 396 16.45 15.40 11.29
C ARG A 396 17.89 15.38 11.83
N GLN A 397 18.83 16.09 11.20
CA GLN A 397 20.23 16.14 11.67
C GLN A 397 20.36 16.96 12.96
N GLU A 398 19.58 18.03 13.11
CA GLU A 398 19.61 18.89 14.29
C GLU A 398 18.72 18.39 15.44
N GLY A 399 17.70 17.58 15.13
CA GLY A 399 16.68 17.18 16.07
C GLY A 399 15.71 18.30 16.44
N THR A 400 15.49 19.30 15.58
CA THR A 400 14.54 20.39 15.83
C THR A 400 14.00 20.94 14.50
N PRO A 401 12.69 21.28 14.40
CA PRO A 401 12.10 21.68 13.12
C PRO A 401 12.30 23.18 12.85
N LYS A 402 13.52 23.58 12.50
CA LYS A 402 13.89 24.99 12.26
C LYS A 402 13.94 25.34 10.79
N GLU A 403 14.56 24.49 9.98
CA GLU A 403 14.78 24.70 8.57
C GLU A 403 13.46 24.71 7.80
N VAL A 404 12.50 23.85 8.17
CA VAL A 404 11.16 23.84 7.56
C VAL A 404 10.38 25.14 7.78
N LEU A 405 10.71 25.94 8.81
CA LEU A 405 10.06 27.24 9.04
C LEU A 405 10.39 28.26 7.96
N GLY A 406 11.50 28.09 7.24
CA GLY A 406 11.91 28.95 6.13
C GLY A 406 11.74 28.32 4.74
N CYS A 407 11.25 27.09 4.64
CA CYS A 407 11.22 26.36 3.38
C CYS A 407 10.01 26.70 2.48
N GLY A 408 10.09 26.27 1.22
CA GLY A 408 8.98 26.21 0.29
C GLY A 408 8.55 27.55 -0.29
N TYR A 409 9.40 28.58 -0.15
CA TYR A 409 9.26 29.86 -0.84
C TYR A 409 7.90 30.55 -0.61
N GLY A 410 7.30 30.35 0.57
CA GLY A 410 5.97 30.88 0.91
C GLY A 410 4.79 30.18 0.24
N ARG A 411 5.03 29.11 -0.54
CA ARG A 411 4.01 28.35 -1.28
C ARG A 411 3.43 27.20 -0.48
N ILE A 412 4.18 26.65 0.46
CA ILE A 412 3.74 25.52 1.29
C ILE A 412 3.16 26.02 2.61
N PRO A 413 1.90 25.66 2.96
CA PRO A 413 1.27 26.06 4.21
C PRO A 413 2.10 25.67 5.43
N GLU A 414 2.15 26.55 6.44
CA GLU A 414 2.92 26.34 7.68
C GLU A 414 2.66 24.98 8.32
N ALA A 415 1.39 24.59 8.46
CA ALA A 415 1.03 23.30 9.07
C ALA A 415 1.65 22.10 8.34
N ARG A 416 1.77 22.15 7.01
CA ARG A 416 2.40 21.07 6.22
C ARG A 416 3.91 21.05 6.42
N ARG A 417 4.54 22.23 6.46
CA ARG A 417 5.98 22.36 6.72
C ARG A 417 6.35 21.87 8.11
N LEU A 418 5.59 22.29 9.12
CA LEU A 418 5.76 21.85 10.50
C LEU A 418 5.55 20.35 10.68
N ALA A 419 4.48 19.79 10.10
CA ALA A 419 4.21 18.36 10.20
C ALA A 419 5.35 17.54 9.56
N LEU A 420 5.87 18.00 8.42
CA LEU A 420 7.02 17.39 7.78
C LEU A 420 8.27 17.43 8.68
N GLY A 421 8.63 18.59 9.22
CA GLY A 421 9.77 18.73 10.13
C GLY A 421 9.65 17.91 11.40
N LEU A 422 8.48 17.90 12.05
CA LEU A 422 8.23 17.12 13.27
C LEU A 422 8.37 15.61 13.03
N ARG A 423 7.85 15.10 11.91
CA ARG A 423 7.99 13.69 11.52
C ARG A 423 9.45 13.29 11.30
N GLU A 424 10.24 14.19 10.73
CA GLU A 424 11.67 13.98 10.53
C GLU A 424 12.44 14.06 11.85
N VAL A 425 12.09 15.02 12.71
CA VAL A 425 12.63 15.13 14.06
C VAL A 425 12.33 13.87 14.87
N ALA A 426 11.15 13.25 14.76
CA ALA A 426 10.85 11.98 15.44
C ALA A 426 11.84 10.85 15.10
N GLN A 427 12.51 10.91 13.94
CA GLN A 427 13.50 9.93 13.48
C GLN A 427 14.95 10.30 13.85
N ALA A 428 15.20 11.50 14.38
CA ALA A 428 16.55 11.99 14.68
C ALA A 428 17.26 11.21 15.81
N LYS A 429 18.59 11.20 15.80
CA LYS A 429 19.41 10.63 16.89
C LYS A 429 19.84 11.77 17.83
N GLY A 430 19.23 11.90 19.01
CA GLY A 430 19.53 12.96 19.98
C GLY A 430 18.34 13.31 20.87
N GLN A 431 18.51 14.26 21.81
CA GLN A 431 17.47 14.71 22.75
C GLN A 431 16.86 16.09 22.41
N GLY A 432 17.23 16.69 21.28
CA GLY A 432 16.70 17.98 20.85
C GLY A 432 15.22 17.94 20.45
N GLY A 433 14.55 19.09 20.50
CA GLY A 433 13.24 19.32 19.87
C GLY A 433 12.01 18.91 20.68
N ALA A 434 12.17 18.28 21.85
CA ALA A 434 11.05 17.86 22.69
C ALA A 434 10.16 19.05 23.10
N ASP A 435 10.74 20.16 23.56
CA ASP A 435 10.01 21.38 23.91
C ASP A 435 9.17 21.93 22.76
N PHE A 436 9.69 21.84 21.54
CA PHE A 436 8.96 22.28 20.35
C PHE A 436 7.79 21.35 20.07
N ALA A 437 8.00 20.04 20.13
CA ALA A 437 6.95 19.05 19.94
C ALA A 437 5.82 19.21 20.98
N VAL A 438 6.15 19.42 22.25
CA VAL A 438 5.16 19.68 23.32
C VAL A 438 4.32 20.93 23.01
N LYS A 439 4.93 22.02 22.53
CA LYS A 439 4.18 23.22 22.11
C LYS A 439 3.27 22.92 20.92
N ALA A 440 3.76 22.15 19.95
CA ALA A 440 3.03 21.79 18.75
C ALA A 440 1.80 20.88 19.01
N LEU A 441 1.71 20.22 20.17
CA LEU A 441 0.50 19.47 20.58
C LEU A 441 -0.75 20.36 20.66
N ARG A 442 -0.59 21.67 20.89
CA ARG A 442 -1.70 22.64 20.95
C ARG A 442 -1.98 23.32 19.60
N HIS A 443 -1.31 22.90 18.53
CA HIS A 443 -1.49 23.51 17.22
C HIS A 443 -2.92 23.28 16.68
N PRO A 444 -3.56 24.26 16.00
CA PRO A 444 -4.94 24.13 15.52
C PRO A 444 -5.11 23.05 14.44
N ASP A 445 -4.08 22.81 13.63
CA ASP A 445 -4.07 21.77 12.60
C ASP A 445 -3.78 20.39 13.18
N ALA A 446 -4.66 19.41 12.92
CA ALA A 446 -4.54 18.05 13.43
C ALA A 446 -3.27 17.31 12.96
N ARG A 447 -2.76 17.64 11.77
CA ARG A 447 -1.57 17.00 11.19
C ARG A 447 -0.32 17.34 11.98
N VAL A 448 -0.23 18.59 12.42
CA VAL A 448 0.84 19.06 13.30
C VAL A 448 0.74 18.36 14.66
N ARG A 449 -0.48 18.23 15.22
CA ARG A 449 -0.67 17.52 16.49
C ARG A 449 -0.26 16.04 16.40
N LEU A 450 -0.62 15.34 15.33
CA LEU A 450 -0.25 13.94 15.12
C LEU A 450 1.26 13.75 15.05
N THR A 451 1.95 14.53 14.21
CA THR A 451 3.41 14.46 14.09
C THR A 451 4.14 14.96 15.34
N ALA A 452 3.53 15.86 16.12
CA ALA A 452 4.02 16.24 17.44
C ALA A 452 3.90 15.09 18.45
N LEU A 453 2.79 14.35 18.45
CA LEU A 453 2.63 13.13 19.25
C LEU A 453 3.66 12.06 18.86
N GLU A 454 3.92 11.86 17.57
CA GLU A 454 5.00 10.97 17.10
C GLU A 454 6.37 11.40 17.66
N ALA A 455 6.69 12.70 17.58
CA ALA A 455 7.95 13.24 18.09
C ALA A 455 8.08 13.12 19.62
N VAL A 456 6.99 13.33 20.38
CA VAL A 456 6.94 13.11 21.84
C VAL A 456 7.06 11.63 22.18
N SER A 457 6.37 10.74 21.46
CA SER A 457 6.49 9.29 21.68
C SER A 457 7.93 8.80 21.43
N ALA A 458 8.62 9.35 20.44
CA ALA A 458 10.02 9.04 20.18
C ALA A 458 10.96 9.59 21.28
N ARG A 459 10.56 10.66 21.97
CA ARG A 459 11.33 11.35 23.02
C ARG A 459 10.42 11.81 24.16
N PRO A 460 10.00 10.89 25.04
CA PRO A 460 9.07 11.21 26.11
C PRO A 460 9.67 12.24 27.06
N VAL A 461 8.90 13.29 27.36
CA VAL A 461 9.23 14.32 28.35
C VAL A 461 8.03 14.57 29.27
N PRO A 462 8.22 14.77 30.59
CA PRO A 462 7.10 14.91 31.54
C PRO A 462 6.14 16.06 31.23
N GLU A 463 6.63 17.15 30.64
CA GLU A 463 5.87 18.34 30.27
C GLU A 463 4.80 18.04 29.20
N ALA A 464 4.94 16.94 28.45
CA ALA A 464 3.97 16.50 27.46
C ALA A 464 2.69 15.92 28.08
N ALA A 465 2.73 15.45 29.33
CA ALA A 465 1.63 14.68 29.94
C ALA A 465 0.31 15.46 29.96
N ALA A 466 0.32 16.72 30.39
CA ALA A 466 -0.90 17.54 30.44
C ALA A 466 -1.51 17.81 29.05
N PRO A 467 -0.76 18.32 28.04
CA PRO A 467 -1.29 18.45 26.69
C PRO A 467 -1.77 17.12 26.07
N VAL A 468 -1.07 16.01 26.32
CA VAL A 468 -1.47 14.69 25.82
C VAL A 468 -2.83 14.27 26.38
N ARG A 469 -3.08 14.46 27.68
CA ARG A 469 -4.40 14.18 28.30
C ARG A 469 -5.51 15.01 27.68
N GLU A 470 -5.28 16.29 27.41
CA GLU A 470 -6.26 17.15 26.74
C GLU A 470 -6.62 16.63 25.33
N LEU A 471 -5.64 16.08 24.59
CA LEU A 471 -5.86 15.53 23.25
C LEU A 471 -6.65 14.21 23.26
N ILE A 472 -6.52 13.40 24.31
CA ILE A 472 -7.31 12.17 24.50
C ILE A 472 -8.81 12.48 24.59
N GLU A 473 -9.16 13.61 25.20
CA GLU A 473 -10.54 14.06 25.37
C GLU A 473 -11.12 14.76 24.12
N GLY A 474 -10.29 14.94 23.07
CA GLY A 474 -10.66 15.64 21.85
C GLY A 474 -11.68 14.90 20.96
N GLU A 475 -12.28 15.65 20.04
CA GLU A 475 -13.25 15.12 19.06
C GLU A 475 -12.58 14.32 17.94
N ASP A 476 -11.36 14.71 17.53
CA ASP A 476 -10.60 14.02 16.49
C ASP A 476 -10.07 12.69 17.02
N LEU A 477 -10.76 11.61 16.66
CA LEU A 477 -10.45 10.26 17.11
C LEU A 477 -9.05 9.79 16.76
N VAL A 478 -8.51 10.16 15.60
CA VAL A 478 -7.15 9.77 15.20
C VAL A 478 -6.15 10.40 16.16
N VAL A 479 -6.31 11.70 16.42
CA VAL A 479 -5.45 12.44 17.37
C VAL A 479 -5.60 11.88 18.79
N ALA A 480 -6.83 11.60 19.22
CA ALA A 480 -7.10 11.06 20.54
C ALA A 480 -6.50 9.65 20.73
N GLY A 481 -6.58 8.79 19.71
CA GLY A 481 -5.93 7.48 19.69
C GLY A 481 -4.41 7.60 19.78
N ALA A 482 -3.80 8.42 18.93
CA ALA A 482 -2.36 8.67 18.99
C ALA A 482 -1.94 9.23 20.36
N ALA A 483 -2.73 10.14 20.94
CA ALA A 483 -2.48 10.69 22.28
C ALA A 483 -2.57 9.63 23.38
N ALA A 484 -3.53 8.69 23.29
CA ALA A 484 -3.61 7.56 24.21
C ALA A 484 -2.35 6.69 24.15
N ALA A 485 -1.86 6.37 22.94
CA ALA A 485 -0.62 5.62 22.77
C ALA A 485 0.58 6.38 23.37
N THR A 486 0.68 7.69 23.12
CA THR A 486 1.72 8.55 23.72
C THR A 486 1.63 8.58 25.24
N ALA A 487 0.43 8.63 25.83
CA ALA A 487 0.26 8.57 27.28
C ALA A 487 0.78 7.25 27.88
N GLY A 488 0.59 6.14 27.16
CA GLY A 488 1.17 4.85 27.52
C GLY A 488 2.70 4.88 27.51
N VAL A 489 3.32 5.52 26.52
CA VAL A 489 4.79 5.71 26.44
C VAL A 489 5.31 6.63 27.55
N LEU A 490 4.53 7.64 27.95
CA LEU A 490 4.85 8.54 29.06
C LEU A 490 4.62 7.91 30.44
N GLU A 491 4.02 6.71 30.50
CA GLU A 491 3.57 6.06 31.75
C GLU A 491 2.66 6.98 32.60
N ASP A 492 1.86 7.81 31.94
CA ASP A 492 1.00 8.81 32.60
C ASP A 492 -0.30 8.18 33.12
N ALA A 493 -0.26 7.64 34.34
CA ALA A 493 -1.42 7.03 34.98
C ALA A 493 -2.65 7.96 35.08
N ALA A 494 -2.46 9.29 35.08
CA ALA A 494 -3.57 10.25 35.11
C ALA A 494 -4.36 10.30 33.80
N ALA A 495 -3.82 9.80 32.69
CA ALA A 495 -4.51 9.69 31.40
C ALA A 495 -5.53 8.54 31.35
N LEU A 496 -5.45 7.61 32.30
CA LEU A 496 -6.19 6.36 32.25
C LEU A 496 -7.73 6.51 32.12
N PRO A 497 -8.40 7.44 32.83
CA PRO A 497 -9.84 7.64 32.64
C PRO A 497 -10.21 8.02 31.20
N GLY A 498 -9.38 8.83 30.53
CA GLY A 498 -9.58 9.21 29.13
C GLY A 498 -9.33 8.04 28.18
N VAL A 499 -8.30 7.23 28.44
CA VAL A 499 -8.01 6.01 27.66
C VAL A 499 -9.16 5.00 27.77
N GLU A 500 -9.73 4.80 28.95
CA GLU A 500 -10.92 3.95 29.18
C GLU A 500 -12.16 4.46 28.44
N ALA A 501 -12.37 5.77 28.42
CA ALA A 501 -13.44 6.40 27.67
C ALA A 501 -13.28 6.18 26.14
N LEU A 502 -12.06 6.29 25.61
CA LEU A 502 -11.76 5.93 24.22
C LEU A 502 -11.98 4.44 23.96
N ALA A 503 -11.58 3.57 24.88
CA ALA A 503 -11.77 2.12 24.74
C ALA A 503 -13.26 1.73 24.64
N ALA A 504 -14.15 2.45 25.31
CA ALA A 504 -15.59 2.26 25.16
C ALA A 504 -16.10 2.69 23.76
N ARG A 505 -15.46 3.68 23.14
CA ARG A 505 -15.80 4.14 21.78
C ARG A 505 -15.34 3.18 20.69
N VAL A 506 -14.27 2.41 20.91
CA VAL A 506 -13.80 1.35 19.97
C VAL A 506 -14.91 0.34 19.69
N LEU A 507 -15.68 -0.02 20.72
CA LEU A 507 -16.81 -0.95 20.60
C LEU A 507 -17.98 -0.38 19.78
N GLN A 508 -18.02 0.94 19.58
CA GLN A 508 -19.13 1.67 18.97
C GLN A 508 -18.78 2.27 17.62
N THR A 509 -17.48 2.46 17.33
CA THR A 509 -17.00 3.20 16.17
C THR A 509 -16.14 2.31 15.28
N PRO A 510 -16.40 2.26 13.96
CA PRO A 510 -15.62 1.46 13.02
C PRO A 510 -14.14 1.87 12.81
N GLY A 511 -13.57 2.73 13.66
CA GLY A 511 -12.27 3.36 13.46
C GLY A 511 -11.08 2.54 13.93
N ASP A 512 -9.90 2.82 13.39
CA ASP A 512 -8.63 2.15 13.73
C ASP A 512 -8.02 2.66 15.05
N LEU A 513 -8.84 2.65 16.10
CA LEU A 513 -8.44 3.06 17.46
C LEU A 513 -7.97 1.87 18.30
N ALA A 514 -8.27 0.66 17.86
CA ALA A 514 -8.04 -0.53 18.65
C ALA A 514 -6.57 -0.67 19.05
N GLU A 515 -5.66 -0.54 18.09
CA GLU A 515 -4.22 -0.72 18.31
C GLU A 515 -3.64 0.30 19.28
N PRO A 516 -3.76 1.62 19.05
CA PRO A 516 -3.22 2.61 19.99
C PRO A 516 -3.87 2.53 21.38
N VAL A 517 -5.19 2.28 21.47
CA VAL A 517 -5.90 2.22 22.76
C VAL A 517 -5.57 0.94 23.54
N ALA A 518 -5.50 -0.22 22.88
CA ALA A 518 -5.08 -1.46 23.57
C ALA A 518 -3.64 -1.37 24.08
N GLY A 519 -2.74 -0.78 23.30
CA GLY A 519 -1.37 -0.50 23.73
C GLY A 519 -1.32 0.38 24.97
N ALA A 520 -2.08 1.48 24.96
CA ALA A 520 -2.20 2.39 26.10
C ALA A 520 -2.78 1.72 27.35
N LEU A 521 -3.86 0.94 27.22
CA LEU A 521 -4.45 0.20 28.33
C LEU A 521 -3.44 -0.75 28.98
N VAL A 522 -2.74 -1.54 28.17
CA VAL A 522 -1.72 -2.49 28.67
C VAL A 522 -0.57 -1.74 29.34
N ALA A 523 -0.10 -0.65 28.76
CA ALA A 523 1.00 0.14 29.32
C ALA A 523 0.62 0.78 30.68
N LEU A 524 -0.61 1.29 30.82
CA LEU A 524 -1.03 2.04 32.02
C LEU A 524 -1.64 1.16 33.13
N GLN A 525 -2.24 0.02 32.81
CA GLN A 525 -2.94 -0.84 33.77
C GLN A 525 -2.34 -2.25 33.92
N GLY A 526 -1.43 -2.67 33.03
CA GLY A 526 -0.88 -4.03 33.02
C GLY A 526 -1.98 -5.09 32.98
N ALA A 527 -1.96 -6.02 33.94
CA ALA A 527 -2.91 -7.14 34.00
C ALA A 527 -4.38 -6.70 34.13
N ALA A 528 -4.65 -5.50 34.68
CA ALA A 528 -6.02 -5.01 34.84
C ALA A 528 -6.71 -4.64 33.50
N ALA A 529 -5.97 -4.57 32.40
CA ALA A 529 -6.54 -4.39 31.06
C ALA A 529 -7.22 -5.65 30.49
N GLU A 530 -6.94 -6.84 31.07
CA GLU A 530 -7.38 -8.13 30.53
C GLU A 530 -8.91 -8.23 30.32
N PRO A 531 -9.79 -7.85 31.27
CA PRO A 531 -11.24 -7.97 31.08
C PRO A 531 -11.74 -7.20 29.85
N ARG A 532 -11.22 -5.98 29.62
CA ARG A 532 -11.59 -5.15 28.46
C ARG A 532 -11.11 -5.78 27.15
N LEU A 533 -9.88 -6.28 27.11
CA LEU A 533 -9.37 -6.95 25.91
C LEU A 533 -10.14 -8.25 25.61
N ARG A 534 -10.60 -8.98 26.63
CA ARG A 534 -11.45 -10.17 26.43
C ARG A 534 -12.81 -9.84 25.84
N GLU A 535 -13.42 -8.71 26.22
CA GLU A 535 -14.64 -8.21 25.57
C GLU A 535 -14.42 -7.97 24.07
N TRP A 536 -13.29 -7.38 23.71
CA TRP A 536 -12.93 -7.08 22.32
C TRP A 536 -12.75 -8.32 21.45
N LEU A 537 -12.51 -9.51 22.02
CA LEU A 537 -12.46 -10.77 21.27
C LEU A 537 -13.81 -11.14 20.63
N GLN A 538 -14.92 -10.55 21.07
CA GLN A 538 -16.25 -10.77 20.48
C GLN A 538 -16.68 -9.65 19.52
N HIS A 539 -15.80 -8.68 19.26
CA HIS A 539 -16.14 -7.53 18.43
C HIS A 539 -16.40 -7.93 16.97
N PRO A 540 -17.38 -7.34 16.26
CA PRO A 540 -17.67 -7.68 14.86
C PRO A 540 -16.49 -7.41 13.92
N GLN A 541 -15.72 -6.35 14.16
CA GLN A 541 -14.55 -6.03 13.34
C GLN A 541 -13.35 -6.92 13.67
N ALA A 542 -12.78 -7.54 12.63
CA ALA A 542 -11.62 -8.41 12.75
C ALA A 542 -10.41 -7.71 13.38
N ASN A 543 -10.11 -6.47 12.98
CA ASN A 543 -8.96 -5.74 13.50
C ASN A 543 -8.98 -5.60 15.04
N VAL A 544 -10.14 -5.28 15.60
CA VAL A 544 -10.32 -5.16 17.07
C VAL A 544 -10.05 -6.49 17.77
N ARG A 545 -10.59 -7.60 17.26
CA ARG A 545 -10.34 -8.95 17.80
C ARG A 545 -8.87 -9.34 17.72
N ARG A 546 -8.21 -9.05 16.60
CA ARG A 546 -6.78 -9.31 16.38
C ARG A 546 -5.93 -8.58 17.41
N VAL A 547 -6.13 -7.26 17.53
CA VAL A 547 -5.38 -6.43 18.47
C VAL A 547 -5.58 -6.94 19.90
N ALA A 548 -6.81 -7.28 20.27
CA ALA A 548 -7.10 -7.87 21.57
C ALA A 548 -6.37 -9.19 21.82
N ALA A 549 -6.43 -10.13 20.86
CA ALA A 549 -5.74 -11.41 20.96
C ALA A 549 -4.21 -11.25 21.06
N GLN A 550 -3.62 -10.33 20.29
CA GLN A 550 -2.19 -10.03 20.35
C GLN A 550 -1.80 -9.39 21.68
N ALA A 551 -2.58 -8.43 22.16
CA ALA A 551 -2.37 -7.78 23.45
C ALA A 551 -2.47 -8.79 24.61
N LEU A 552 -3.52 -9.64 24.62
CA LEU A 552 -3.69 -10.71 25.61
C LEU A 552 -2.59 -11.75 25.54
N THR A 553 -2.12 -12.11 24.34
CA THR A 553 -1.01 -13.07 24.20
C THR A 553 0.27 -12.51 24.82
N ARG A 554 0.59 -11.23 24.57
CA ARG A 554 1.74 -10.56 25.20
C ARG A 554 1.56 -10.45 26.72
N LEU A 555 0.36 -10.12 27.18
CA LEU A 555 0.06 -9.90 28.60
C LEU A 555 0.10 -11.19 29.43
N THR A 556 -0.44 -12.28 28.89
CA THR A 556 -0.60 -13.56 29.61
C THR A 556 0.53 -14.55 29.35
N GLY A 557 1.33 -14.34 28.30
CA GLY A 557 2.30 -15.33 27.80
C GLY A 557 1.66 -16.56 27.16
N GLN A 558 0.33 -16.67 27.17
CA GLN A 558 -0.43 -17.74 26.54
C GLN A 558 -0.99 -17.28 25.21
N ARG A 559 -0.90 -18.15 24.20
CA ARG A 559 -1.42 -17.83 22.89
C ARG A 559 -2.94 -17.72 22.92
N VAL A 560 -3.46 -16.52 22.68
CA VAL A 560 -4.91 -16.25 22.56
C VAL A 560 -5.28 -16.19 21.09
N ARG A 561 -6.34 -16.92 20.72
CA ARG A 561 -6.90 -16.93 19.36
C ARG A 561 -7.97 -15.85 19.20
N SER A 562 -8.00 -15.20 18.04
CA SER A 562 -9.05 -14.24 17.67
C SER A 562 -10.13 -14.96 16.87
N THR A 563 -10.95 -15.77 17.54
CA THR A 563 -11.98 -16.55 16.87
C THR A 563 -12.84 -15.67 15.98
N ARG A 564 -13.23 -16.22 14.84
CA ARG A 564 -14.02 -15.50 13.87
C ARG A 564 -15.40 -15.15 14.41
N VAL A 565 -15.78 -13.88 14.25
CA VAL A 565 -17.15 -13.39 14.45
C VAL A 565 -17.65 -12.91 13.09
N ALA A 566 -18.80 -13.44 12.65
CA ALA A 566 -19.41 -13.03 11.39
C ALA A 566 -19.85 -11.57 11.46
N LEU A 567 -19.65 -10.82 10.36
CA LEU A 567 -20.12 -9.45 10.30
C LEU A 567 -21.66 -9.41 10.27
N PRO A 568 -22.29 -8.43 10.94
CA PRO A 568 -23.73 -8.26 10.85
C PRO A 568 -24.18 -8.02 9.41
N ALA A 569 -25.35 -8.54 9.04
CA ALA A 569 -25.90 -8.46 7.67
C ALA A 569 -26.13 -7.02 7.15
N TYR A 570 -26.15 -6.02 8.04
CA TYR A 570 -26.30 -4.60 7.71
C TYR A 570 -24.98 -3.87 7.43
N THR A 571 -23.86 -4.59 7.31
CA THR A 571 -22.58 -3.98 6.95
C THR A 571 -22.68 -3.30 5.58
N PHE A 572 -22.18 -2.06 5.51
CA PHE A 572 -22.27 -1.24 4.30
C PHE A 572 -21.64 -1.96 3.11
N ARG A 573 -22.46 -2.25 2.08
CA ARG A 573 -22.01 -2.79 0.80
C ARG A 573 -21.93 -1.64 -0.20
N PRO A 574 -20.74 -1.31 -0.72
CA PRO A 574 -20.62 -0.29 -1.75
C PRO A 574 -21.37 -0.74 -3.03
N PRO A 575 -21.93 0.19 -3.82
CA PRO A 575 -22.56 -0.15 -5.09
C PRO A 575 -21.57 -0.83 -6.03
N SER A 576 -22.04 -1.83 -6.79
CA SER A 576 -21.23 -2.45 -7.85
C SER A 576 -20.88 -1.42 -8.93
N ALA A 577 -19.64 -1.48 -9.43
CA ALA A 577 -19.21 -0.71 -10.58
C ALA A 577 -19.70 -1.38 -11.89
N PRO A 578 -19.87 -0.62 -13.00
CA PRO A 578 -20.04 -1.19 -14.33
C PRO A 578 -18.89 -2.13 -14.71
N ALA A 579 -19.11 -3.14 -15.54
CA ALA A 579 -18.06 -4.12 -15.90
C ALA A 579 -16.79 -3.49 -16.51
N ARG A 580 -16.94 -2.38 -17.23
CA ARG A 580 -15.84 -1.61 -17.84
C ARG A 580 -15.57 -0.31 -17.10
N ALA A 581 -15.78 -0.28 -15.78
CA ALA A 581 -15.56 0.91 -14.99
C ALA A 581 -14.10 1.37 -15.06
N GLY A 582 -13.92 2.68 -15.18
CA GLY A 582 -12.63 3.35 -15.10
C GLY A 582 -12.71 4.60 -14.25
N LEU A 583 -11.54 5.11 -13.87
CA LEU A 583 -11.37 6.38 -13.19
C LEU A 583 -10.40 7.25 -13.97
N VAL A 584 -10.77 8.49 -14.24
CA VAL A 584 -9.90 9.51 -14.82
C VAL A 584 -9.54 10.51 -13.73
N PHE A 585 -8.28 10.49 -13.30
CA PHE A 585 -7.73 11.42 -12.32
C PHE A 585 -7.16 12.63 -13.07
N ARG A 586 -7.77 13.80 -12.89
CA ARG A 586 -7.25 15.06 -13.43
C ARG A 586 -6.31 15.69 -12.42
N THR A 587 -5.08 15.95 -12.84
CA THR A 587 -4.06 16.64 -12.03
C THR A 587 -3.50 17.84 -12.79
N ASP A 588 -2.70 18.68 -12.14
CA ASP A 588 -2.00 19.77 -12.84
C ASP A 588 -0.88 19.26 -13.77
N LYS A 589 -0.47 18.01 -13.57
CA LYS A 589 0.57 17.32 -14.33
C LYS A 589 0.02 16.53 -15.53
N GLY A 590 -1.30 16.46 -15.66
CA GLY A 590 -1.99 15.71 -16.71
C GLY A 590 -3.05 14.77 -16.16
N ASP A 591 -3.64 13.99 -17.05
CA ASP A 591 -4.71 13.04 -16.73
C ASP A 591 -4.14 11.63 -16.62
N ILE A 592 -4.57 10.89 -15.58
CA ILE A 592 -4.26 9.47 -15.39
C ILE A 592 -5.55 8.69 -15.56
N THR A 593 -5.58 7.74 -16.49
CA THR A 593 -6.74 6.86 -16.70
C THR A 593 -6.45 5.48 -16.14
N VAL A 594 -7.33 5.02 -15.26
CA VAL A 594 -7.27 3.71 -14.62
C VAL A 594 -8.45 2.85 -15.08
N ARG A 595 -8.17 1.62 -15.50
CA ARG A 595 -9.18 0.57 -15.68
C ARG A 595 -9.32 -0.20 -14.37
N LEU A 596 -10.54 -0.30 -13.86
CA LEU A 596 -10.85 -1.04 -12.63
C LEU A 596 -11.05 -2.54 -12.94
N ASP A 597 -10.63 -3.39 -12.01
CA ASP A 597 -10.79 -4.83 -12.07
C ASP A 597 -12.05 -5.24 -11.28
N VAL A 598 -13.20 -5.10 -11.93
CA VAL A 598 -14.51 -5.29 -11.31
C VAL A 598 -14.83 -6.77 -11.08
N GLU A 599 -14.15 -7.68 -11.78
CA GLU A 599 -14.33 -9.13 -11.59
C GLU A 599 -13.49 -9.65 -10.42
N GLU A 600 -12.22 -9.27 -10.35
CA GLU A 600 -11.33 -9.73 -9.30
C GLU A 600 -11.51 -8.97 -7.98
N ALA A 601 -11.81 -7.67 -8.04
CA ALA A 601 -11.98 -6.81 -6.86
C ALA A 601 -13.29 -5.98 -6.91
N PRO A 602 -14.46 -6.64 -6.97
CA PRO A 602 -15.76 -5.98 -7.16
C PRO A 602 -16.10 -4.98 -6.06
N LEU A 603 -15.83 -5.32 -4.79
CA LEU A 603 -16.19 -4.47 -3.66
C LEU A 603 -15.30 -3.22 -3.63
N THR A 604 -14.01 -3.40 -3.86
CA THR A 604 -13.04 -2.31 -3.92
C THR A 604 -13.30 -1.38 -5.11
N SER A 605 -13.46 -1.95 -6.31
CA SER A 605 -13.75 -1.18 -7.53
C SER A 605 -15.08 -0.42 -7.42
N GLY A 606 -16.13 -1.07 -6.90
CA GLY A 606 -17.42 -0.43 -6.60
C GLY A 606 -17.30 0.73 -5.62
N ASN A 607 -16.52 0.55 -4.55
CA ASN A 607 -16.28 1.57 -3.55
C ASN A 607 -15.60 2.82 -4.14
N LEU A 608 -14.46 2.64 -4.82
CA LEU A 608 -13.70 3.75 -5.40
C LEU A 608 -14.49 4.47 -6.48
N HIS A 609 -15.20 3.72 -7.34
CA HIS A 609 -16.08 4.28 -8.35
C HIS A 609 -17.21 5.11 -7.72
N ALA A 610 -17.84 4.63 -6.64
CA ALA A 610 -18.88 5.38 -5.92
C ALA A 610 -18.33 6.63 -5.22
N LEU A 611 -17.13 6.55 -4.63
CA LEU A 611 -16.45 7.70 -4.00
C LEU A 611 -16.09 8.77 -5.03
N ALA A 612 -15.58 8.37 -6.20
CA ALA A 612 -15.28 9.29 -7.30
C ALA A 612 -16.54 10.02 -7.78
N ARG A 613 -17.67 9.31 -7.96
CA ARG A 613 -18.97 9.94 -8.31
C ARG A 613 -19.47 10.96 -7.29
N LYS A 614 -19.08 10.82 -6.02
CA LYS A 614 -19.41 11.77 -4.95
C LYS A 614 -18.41 12.93 -4.85
N GLY A 615 -17.38 12.97 -5.69
CA GLY A 615 -16.33 13.98 -5.63
C GLY A 615 -15.40 13.85 -4.42
N ALA A 616 -15.32 12.67 -3.80
CA ALA A 616 -14.56 12.46 -2.55
C ALA A 616 -13.04 12.67 -2.70
N PHE A 617 -12.53 12.68 -3.93
CA PHE A 617 -11.12 12.86 -4.25
C PHE A 617 -10.77 14.27 -4.74
N ASN A 618 -11.76 15.16 -4.87
CA ASN A 618 -11.52 16.51 -5.40
C ASN A 618 -10.76 17.35 -4.37
N GLY A 619 -9.60 17.88 -4.78
CA GLY A 619 -8.69 18.63 -3.90
C GLY A 619 -7.85 17.75 -2.96
N VAL A 620 -7.96 16.42 -3.03
CA VAL A 620 -7.16 15.50 -2.24
C VAL A 620 -5.74 15.44 -2.78
N THR A 621 -4.75 15.39 -1.89
CA THR A 621 -3.34 15.31 -2.29
C THR A 621 -2.80 13.88 -2.38
N PHE A 622 -1.81 13.70 -3.24
CA PHE A 622 -0.81 12.64 -3.10
C PHE A 622 0.09 12.98 -1.91
N HIS A 623 -0.37 12.61 -0.71
CA HIS A 623 0.30 12.96 0.56
C HIS A 623 1.58 12.14 0.79
N ARG A 624 1.75 11.02 0.08
CA ARG A 624 2.94 10.18 0.16
C ARG A 624 3.36 9.70 -1.21
N VAL A 625 4.56 10.11 -1.63
CA VAL A 625 5.20 9.61 -2.86
C VAL A 625 6.57 9.06 -2.49
N VAL A 626 6.82 7.79 -2.79
CA VAL A 626 8.13 7.15 -2.59
C VAL A 626 8.65 6.73 -3.95
N PRO A 627 9.70 7.42 -4.46
CA PRO A 627 10.31 7.08 -5.74
C PRO A 627 10.70 5.60 -5.82
N ASP A 628 10.51 5.01 -7.02
CA ASP A 628 10.71 3.57 -7.29
C ASP A 628 9.80 2.62 -6.49
N PHE A 629 8.80 3.15 -5.77
CA PHE A 629 7.84 2.35 -5.03
C PHE A 629 6.40 2.67 -5.39
N VAL A 630 5.82 3.71 -4.77
CA VAL A 630 4.41 4.05 -4.95
C VAL A 630 4.13 5.55 -4.80
N ALA A 631 3.10 6.02 -5.50
CA ALA A 631 2.44 7.30 -5.26
C ALA A 631 1.06 7.04 -4.64
N GLN A 632 0.85 7.49 -3.41
CA GLN A 632 -0.34 7.23 -2.60
C GLN A 632 -1.20 8.48 -2.41
N GLY A 633 -2.50 8.34 -2.64
CA GLY A 633 -3.51 9.39 -2.51
C GLY A 633 -4.83 8.85 -1.96
N GLY A 634 -5.89 9.65 -2.05
CA GLY A 634 -7.24 9.26 -1.61
C GLY A 634 -7.52 9.44 -0.12
N ASP A 635 -6.64 10.15 0.61
CA ASP A 635 -6.86 10.56 1.99
C ASP A 635 -7.46 11.99 2.06
N PRO A 636 -8.72 12.15 2.53
CA PRO A 636 -9.35 13.45 2.70
C PRO A 636 -8.60 14.42 3.64
N ARG A 637 -7.84 13.91 4.61
CA ARG A 637 -7.05 14.71 5.56
C ARG A 637 -5.70 15.13 4.97
N GLY A 638 -5.15 14.29 4.08
CA GLY A 638 -3.85 14.45 3.46
C GLY A 638 -2.67 14.23 4.43
N ASP A 639 -2.88 13.48 5.51
CA ASP A 639 -1.87 13.13 6.53
C ASP A 639 -1.57 11.62 6.62
N GLY A 640 -2.29 10.80 5.85
CA GLY A 640 -2.22 9.35 5.83
C GLY A 640 -3.26 8.66 6.71
N GLU A 641 -3.97 9.41 7.57
CA GLU A 641 -4.80 8.85 8.64
C GLU A 641 -6.32 9.00 8.37
N GLY A 642 -6.70 9.58 7.25
CA GLY A 642 -8.12 9.76 6.90
C GLY A 642 -8.70 8.64 6.06
N GLY A 643 -10.03 8.65 5.98
CA GLY A 643 -10.80 7.65 5.24
C GLY A 643 -12.26 8.08 5.08
N PRO A 644 -13.10 7.22 4.46
CA PRO A 644 -14.47 7.55 4.11
C PRO A 644 -15.45 7.36 5.28
N GLY A 645 -14.96 7.10 6.50
CA GLY A 645 -15.76 6.83 7.71
C GLY A 645 -16.19 5.37 7.89
N TYR A 646 -15.72 4.47 7.03
CA TYR A 646 -15.93 3.03 7.11
C TYR A 646 -14.73 2.29 6.51
N SER A 647 -14.61 1.00 6.80
CA SER A 647 -13.64 0.12 6.16
C SER A 647 -14.30 -0.89 5.24
N ILE A 648 -13.53 -1.37 4.28
CA ILE A 648 -13.86 -2.45 3.38
C ILE A 648 -12.85 -3.59 3.52
N ARG A 649 -13.34 -4.80 3.29
CA ARG A 649 -12.52 -6.02 3.35
C ARG A 649 -11.49 -6.06 2.21
N CYS A 650 -10.40 -6.77 2.44
CA CYS A 650 -9.40 -7.11 1.44
C CYS A 650 -9.94 -8.15 0.43
N GLU A 651 -9.64 -7.93 -0.84
CA GLU A 651 -9.95 -8.83 -1.96
C GLU A 651 -8.63 -9.32 -2.55
N MET A 652 -7.98 -10.28 -1.88
CA MET A 652 -6.69 -10.79 -2.37
C MET A 652 -6.89 -11.40 -3.75
N THR A 653 -6.02 -11.03 -4.69
CA THR A 653 -6.06 -11.45 -6.08
C THR A 653 -4.74 -12.13 -6.45
N ARG A 654 -4.72 -12.83 -7.58
CA ARG A 654 -3.50 -13.37 -8.17
C ARG A 654 -2.77 -12.38 -9.08
N ARG A 655 -3.33 -11.19 -9.26
CA ARG A 655 -2.74 -10.16 -10.12
C ARG A 655 -1.42 -9.70 -9.48
N PRO A 656 -0.29 -9.80 -10.17
CA PRO A 656 0.97 -9.30 -9.65
C PRO A 656 0.98 -7.76 -9.68
N TYR A 657 1.63 -7.15 -8.70
CA TYR A 657 1.93 -5.72 -8.74
C TYR A 657 3.07 -5.46 -9.73
N ARG A 658 2.70 -4.95 -10.91
CA ARG A 658 3.63 -4.44 -11.94
C ARG A 658 3.66 -2.92 -11.91
N ARG A 659 4.48 -2.26 -12.72
CA ARG A 659 4.38 -0.80 -12.93
C ARG A 659 2.97 -0.44 -13.42
N GLY A 660 2.35 0.57 -12.83
CA GLY A 660 0.99 1.01 -13.15
C GLY A 660 -0.14 0.21 -12.51
N THR A 661 0.13 -0.84 -11.73
CA THR A 661 -0.89 -1.51 -10.93
C THR A 661 -1.42 -0.58 -9.83
N VAL A 662 -2.74 -0.56 -9.63
CA VAL A 662 -3.39 0.24 -8.59
C VAL A 662 -3.77 -0.65 -7.42
N GLY A 663 -3.27 -0.29 -6.23
CA GLY A 663 -3.51 -1.03 -4.99
C GLY A 663 -4.29 -0.22 -3.95
N MET A 664 -5.07 -0.93 -3.14
CA MET A 664 -5.71 -0.35 -1.96
C MET A 664 -4.68 -0.11 -0.86
N ALA A 665 -4.60 1.09 -0.30
CA ALA A 665 -3.79 1.33 0.89
C ALA A 665 -4.51 0.79 2.13
N LEU A 666 -3.74 0.16 3.03
CA LEU A 666 -4.26 -0.58 4.18
C LEU A 666 -3.45 -0.20 5.42
N ALA A 667 -4.12 0.11 6.53
CA ALA A 667 -3.53 0.17 7.87
C ALA A 667 -3.41 -1.24 8.51
N GLY A 668 -3.98 -2.25 7.85
CA GLY A 668 -4.04 -3.64 8.28
C GLY A 668 -4.99 -4.43 7.38
N LYS A 669 -5.08 -5.74 7.59
CA LYS A 669 -6.05 -6.54 6.83
C LYS A 669 -7.48 -6.05 7.11
N ASP A 670 -8.27 -5.91 6.05
CA ASP A 670 -9.68 -5.47 6.09
C ASP A 670 -9.90 -4.05 6.60
N THR A 671 -8.91 -3.16 6.40
CA THR A 671 -9.00 -1.73 6.72
C THR A 671 -8.98 -0.82 5.48
N GLY A 672 -9.24 -1.37 4.29
CA GLY A 672 -9.32 -0.57 3.06
C GLY A 672 -10.42 0.48 3.14
N GLY A 673 -10.32 1.55 2.38
CA GLY A 673 -11.27 2.64 2.42
C GLY A 673 -11.23 3.47 1.14
N SER A 674 -10.81 4.73 1.25
CA SER A 674 -10.68 5.66 0.12
C SER A 674 -9.25 5.78 -0.39
N GLN A 675 -8.26 5.38 0.39
CA GLN A 675 -6.86 5.54 0.05
C GLN A 675 -6.38 4.48 -0.95
N PHE A 676 -5.63 4.90 -1.96
CA PHE A 676 -5.09 4.02 -3.00
C PHE A 676 -3.66 4.42 -3.35
N PHE A 677 -2.96 3.57 -4.07
CA PHE A 677 -1.64 3.87 -4.59
C PHE A 677 -1.41 3.37 -6.02
N PHE A 678 -0.60 4.11 -6.76
CA PHE A 678 -0.03 3.71 -8.05
C PHE A 678 1.38 3.15 -7.82
N THR A 679 1.71 2.03 -8.46
CA THR A 679 3.08 1.48 -8.43
C THR A 679 3.98 2.08 -9.51
N HIS A 680 5.17 2.54 -9.13
CA HIS A 680 6.19 3.03 -10.06
C HIS A 680 7.02 1.91 -10.71
N ALA A 681 7.09 0.76 -10.07
CA ALA A 681 7.87 -0.40 -10.48
C ALA A 681 7.18 -1.69 -10.02
N PRO A 682 7.57 -2.88 -10.50
CA PRO A 682 7.05 -4.13 -9.97
C PRO A 682 7.28 -4.26 -8.45
N GLN A 683 6.27 -4.70 -7.70
CA GLN A 683 6.32 -4.84 -6.24
C GLN A 683 5.89 -6.24 -5.76
N PRO A 684 6.68 -7.31 -6.02
CA PRO A 684 6.30 -8.69 -5.69
C PRO A 684 5.95 -8.94 -4.22
N HIS A 685 6.51 -8.13 -3.32
CA HIS A 685 6.24 -8.25 -1.88
C HIS A 685 4.85 -7.77 -1.47
N LEU A 686 4.08 -7.14 -2.37
CA LEU A 686 2.69 -6.76 -2.14
C LEU A 686 1.71 -7.83 -2.64
N ASP A 687 2.15 -8.77 -3.49
CA ASP A 687 1.33 -9.81 -4.11
C ASP A 687 0.65 -10.71 -3.05
N GLY A 688 -0.68 -10.78 -3.06
CA GLY A 688 -1.47 -11.52 -2.06
C GLY A 688 -1.46 -10.93 -0.65
N ARG A 689 -0.99 -9.68 -0.50
CA ARG A 689 -1.04 -8.94 0.77
C ARG A 689 -1.92 -7.70 0.67
N TYR A 690 -2.04 -7.14 -0.53
CA TYR A 690 -2.83 -5.96 -0.84
C TYR A 690 -3.80 -6.26 -1.98
N THR A 691 -4.94 -5.56 -1.99
CA THR A 691 -5.93 -5.68 -3.07
C THR A 691 -5.42 -4.92 -4.29
N ALA A 692 -5.04 -5.62 -5.35
CA ALA A 692 -4.81 -5.04 -6.67
C ALA A 692 -6.14 -4.93 -7.40
N PHE A 693 -6.67 -3.71 -7.55
CA PHE A 693 -8.03 -3.45 -8.03
C PHE A 693 -8.10 -2.71 -9.37
N GLY A 694 -6.97 -2.41 -9.99
CA GLY A 694 -6.96 -1.74 -11.29
C GLY A 694 -5.57 -1.59 -11.87
N GLU A 695 -5.51 -0.98 -13.05
CA GLU A 695 -4.27 -0.66 -13.74
C GLU A 695 -4.37 0.65 -14.51
N VAL A 696 -3.27 1.41 -14.53
CA VAL A 696 -3.11 2.60 -15.34
C VAL A 696 -3.03 2.19 -16.80
N VAL A 697 -4.00 2.66 -17.60
CA VAL A 697 -4.06 2.41 -19.05
C VAL A 697 -3.59 3.61 -19.88
N SER A 698 -3.54 4.80 -19.28
CA SER A 698 -2.97 6.03 -19.85
C SER A 698 -2.47 6.96 -18.75
N GLY A 699 -1.41 7.73 -19.02
CA GLY A 699 -0.83 8.70 -18.07
C GLY A 699 0.21 8.10 -17.11
N MET A 700 0.96 7.07 -17.51
CA MET A 700 2.02 6.49 -16.67
C MET A 700 3.19 7.47 -16.46
N ASP A 701 3.49 8.30 -17.45
CA ASP A 701 4.38 9.44 -17.35
C ASP A 701 3.90 10.47 -16.33
N VAL A 702 2.59 10.74 -16.29
CA VAL A 702 2.01 11.61 -15.25
C VAL A 702 2.20 11.00 -13.87
N VAL A 703 1.97 9.70 -13.72
CA VAL A 703 2.23 8.96 -12.45
C VAL A 703 3.69 9.12 -12.04
N ASP A 704 4.64 8.89 -12.94
CA ASP A 704 6.08 8.99 -12.65
C ASP A 704 6.53 10.44 -12.40
N ALA A 705 5.77 11.43 -12.84
CA ALA A 705 6.01 12.84 -12.54
C ALA A 705 5.40 13.30 -11.21
N LEU A 706 4.55 12.49 -10.56
CA LEU A 706 3.95 12.85 -9.28
C LEU A 706 5.03 13.06 -8.21
N LEU A 707 4.87 14.10 -7.42
CA LEU A 707 5.62 14.42 -6.22
C LEU A 707 4.65 14.60 -5.05
N GLU A 708 5.20 14.60 -3.86
CA GLU A 708 4.41 14.81 -2.65
C GLU A 708 3.73 16.17 -2.66
N GLY A 709 2.45 16.17 -2.29
CA GLY A 709 1.63 17.37 -2.22
C GLY A 709 0.96 17.76 -3.53
N ASP A 710 1.21 17.04 -4.63
CA ASP A 710 0.42 17.14 -5.85
C ASP A 710 -1.06 16.91 -5.56
N VAL A 711 -1.92 17.65 -6.27
CA VAL A 711 -3.36 17.70 -5.99
C VAL A 711 -4.13 16.98 -7.10
N ILE A 712 -5.04 16.10 -6.68
CA ILE A 712 -6.09 15.56 -7.54
C ILE A 712 -7.15 16.64 -7.68
N ARG A 713 -7.27 17.24 -8.88
CA ARG A 713 -8.24 18.30 -9.15
C ARG A 713 -9.66 17.74 -9.22
N GLU A 714 -9.80 16.61 -9.89
CA GLU A 714 -11.07 15.92 -10.10
C GLU A 714 -10.82 14.43 -10.35
N VAL A 715 -11.74 13.57 -9.92
CA VAL A 715 -11.79 12.18 -10.40
C VAL A 715 -13.14 11.90 -11.04
N ARG A 716 -13.13 11.55 -12.33
CA ARG A 716 -14.33 11.16 -13.06
C ARG A 716 -14.46 9.65 -13.12
N ALA A 717 -15.58 9.15 -12.64
CA ALA A 717 -16.01 7.78 -12.88
C ALA A 717 -16.54 7.65 -14.32
N VAL A 718 -15.97 6.74 -15.09
CA VAL A 718 -16.27 6.54 -16.51
C VAL A 718 -16.54 5.07 -16.83
N GLU A 719 -17.17 4.80 -17.98
CA GLU A 719 -17.19 3.48 -18.58
C GLU A 719 -16.23 3.49 -19.77
N LEU A 720 -15.19 2.66 -19.73
CA LEU A 720 -14.16 2.61 -20.76
C LEU A 720 -14.66 1.85 -22.00
N SER A 721 -14.13 2.24 -23.16
CA SER A 721 -14.36 1.50 -24.41
C SER A 721 -13.77 0.08 -24.30
N PRO A 722 -14.36 -0.90 -25.01
CA PRO A 722 -13.91 -2.30 -24.96
C PRO A 722 -12.48 -2.48 -25.47
#